data_AF-A0AAV0I783-F1
#
_entry.id   AF-A0AAV0I783-F1
#
_cell.length_a   1.000
_cell.length_b   1.000
_cell.length_c   1.000
_cell.angle_alpha   90.00
_cell.angle_beta   90.00
_cell.angle_gamma   90.00
#
_symmetry.space_group_name_H-M   'P 1'
#
loop_
_entity.id
_entity.type
_entity.pdbx_description
1 polymer ?
#
loop_
_entity_poly.entity_id
_entity_poly.type
_entity_poly.pdbx_seq_one_letter_code
_entity_poly.pdbx_strand_id
1 'polypeptide(L)'
;DEQFESPSKPKFPILLPHRLRVTTEASCRPVKYTTQMIADGVEDEEKWLAAGIAGLQQNAFYMHRALDTNNLRDALKFSAQMLSELRTSKLSPHKYYELYMRAFDELRKLEIFFKEETRRGCSIVELYELVQHAGNILPRLYLLCTVGSVYIRSKEAPAKDVLKDLVEMCRGIQHPVRGLFLRSYLSQISRDKLPDIGSEYEGDADTVVDAVEFVLQNFTEMNKLWVRMQHQGPAREKQRREKERNELRDLVGKNLHVLSQVEGIDLDMYRDTVLPRVLEQIVNCKDEIAQFYLMDCIIQVFPDEYHLQTLEVLLGACPQLQPSVDIKTVLSRLMERLSNYAASSSEVLPEFLQVEAFSRLNNAIGKVIEAQPDMPIFGAVTLYSSLLTFTLHVHPDRLDYADQVLGSCFKKLQSVGKVEDNKATKQIVALLSAPLEKYNDIVTALKLSNYPCVMEYLDTETSKIMATVIIQSIMKNSTRISSADKVEALFELMKGLMKDSEGTAEEVDEDDFKEEQNSVARLIQMLINDDPEEMFKIMCVVRKQIMTGGPKRLPYTIPPFVFSSLKVPPSLVRQLQGQDENPFGDEATTPKTIFQLLNQTIEVLLTIPAPELALRLYLQCAEAANDTDLEPVAYDFFTQAYILYEEEISDSKAQVTALHLIIGTLQRMHVFGVENRDTLTHKATGYSAKLLKKPDQCRAVYGCAHLFWVDDQDNLKDGERVLICLKRALRIANAAQQLSNAARGSTGPVTLFIEILNKYLYFYEKVNQHITVDAVNSLIELITTEMQQNDSSSSAPDPAAEAFLAGTLRYIQFQKQKGGTIGERYQAISTVKE
;
A
#
# COMPACT_ATOMS: atom_id res chain seq x y z
N ASP A 1 -49.16 -20.52 -43.82
CA ASP A 1 -49.29 -20.39 -42.36
C ASP A 1 -48.31 -19.29 -41.93
N GLU A 2 -48.72 -18.02 -42.04
CA GLU A 2 -49.29 -17.20 -40.93
C GLU A 2 -48.27 -17.01 -39.79
N GLN A 3 -47.88 -15.83 -39.28
CA GLN A 3 -48.44 -14.47 -39.30
C GLN A 3 -47.37 -13.43 -38.84
N PHE A 4 -47.38 -12.25 -39.49
CA PHE A 4 -47.31 -10.85 -39.00
C PHE A 4 -46.55 -10.35 -37.74
N GLU A 5 -45.94 -9.17 -37.97
CA GLU A 5 -45.73 -7.96 -37.12
C GLU A 5 -44.33 -7.55 -36.59
N SER A 6 -44.15 -6.22 -36.61
CA SER A 6 -42.96 -5.36 -36.74
C SER A 6 -42.30 -4.89 -35.41
N PRO A 7 -41.18 -4.12 -35.42
CA PRO A 7 -40.16 -4.10 -34.35
C PRO A 7 -40.29 -2.94 -33.33
N SER A 8 -39.72 -3.12 -32.13
CA SER A 8 -39.53 -2.04 -31.14
C SER A 8 -38.08 -1.99 -30.58
N LYS A 9 -37.59 -0.75 -30.42
CA LYS A 9 -36.21 -0.32 -30.12
C LYS A 9 -35.71 -0.66 -28.69
N PRO A 10 -34.37 -0.64 -28.46
CA PRO A 10 -33.72 -1.19 -27.27
C PRO A 10 -33.68 -0.21 -26.08
N LYS A 11 -33.65 -0.76 -24.85
CA LYS A 11 -33.35 -0.05 -23.59
C LYS A 11 -32.08 -0.64 -22.96
N PHE A 12 -31.04 0.17 -22.79
CA PHE A 12 -29.89 -0.12 -21.93
C PHE A 12 -30.09 0.56 -20.55
N PRO A 13 -29.84 -0.12 -19.41
CA PRO A 13 -30.02 0.44 -18.08
C PRO A 13 -28.71 1.06 -17.54
N ILE A 14 -28.81 2.24 -16.95
CA ILE A 14 -27.74 2.86 -16.13
C ILE A 14 -28.11 2.65 -14.66
N LEU A 15 -27.26 1.92 -13.94
CA LEU A 15 -27.37 1.62 -12.51
C LEU A 15 -26.77 2.78 -11.67
N LEU A 16 -27.60 3.35 -10.79
CA LEU A 16 -27.21 4.20 -9.67
C LEU A 16 -26.76 3.31 -8.49
N PRO A 17 -25.69 3.63 -7.74
CA PRO A 17 -25.41 2.93 -6.50
C PRO A 17 -26.22 3.49 -5.32
N HIS A 18 -26.78 2.55 -4.57
CA HIS A 18 -27.67 2.71 -3.43
C HIS A 18 -27.04 3.41 -2.21
N ARG A 19 -27.89 4.18 -1.51
CA ARG A 19 -27.70 4.63 -0.12
C ARG A 19 -27.61 3.43 0.82
N LEU A 20 -26.51 3.32 1.57
CA LEU A 20 -26.42 2.52 2.79
C LEU A 20 -26.64 3.44 4.01
N ARG A 21 -27.66 3.10 4.81
CA ARG A 21 -27.92 3.66 6.13
C ARG A 21 -26.88 3.11 7.11
N VAL A 22 -26.26 3.99 7.90
CA VAL A 22 -25.67 3.63 9.20
C VAL A 22 -26.29 4.53 10.25
N THR A 23 -26.94 3.89 11.22
CA THR A 23 -27.49 4.46 12.45
C THR A 23 -26.41 4.47 13.53
N THR A 24 -26.12 5.63 14.11
CA THR A 24 -25.70 5.73 15.53
C THR A 24 -26.11 7.09 16.08
N GLU A 25 -26.88 7.03 17.17
CA GLU A 25 -27.37 8.18 17.94
C GLU A 25 -26.23 8.76 18.80
N ALA A 26 -26.08 10.09 18.80
CA ALA A 26 -25.49 10.80 19.92
C ALA A 26 -26.10 12.20 20.04
N SER A 27 -26.66 12.45 21.22
CA SER A 27 -27.45 13.60 21.64
C SER A 27 -26.69 14.94 21.53
N CYS A 28 -27.16 15.82 20.63
CA CYS A 28 -27.12 17.27 20.82
C CYS A 28 -28.39 17.88 20.19
N ARG A 29 -29.29 18.42 21.02
CA ARG A 29 -30.47 19.16 20.56
C ARG A 29 -30.02 20.38 19.73
N PRO A 30 -30.43 20.55 18.46
CA PRO A 30 -30.35 21.83 17.79
C PRO A 30 -31.71 22.54 17.85
N VAL A 31 -31.62 23.85 17.99
CA VAL A 31 -32.71 24.82 18.05
C VAL A 31 -33.64 24.67 16.83
N LYS A 32 -34.92 24.34 17.06
CA LYS A 32 -35.94 24.09 16.02
C LYS A 32 -36.32 25.30 15.14
N TYR A 33 -35.81 26.50 15.40
CA TYR A 33 -36.23 27.73 14.70
C TYR A 33 -35.48 28.03 13.40
N THR A 34 -34.29 27.46 13.15
CA THR A 34 -33.49 27.77 11.95
C THR A 34 -33.76 26.84 10.76
N THR A 35 -34.31 25.64 10.97
CA THR A 35 -34.56 24.68 9.87
C THR A 35 -35.83 25.03 9.07
N GLN A 36 -36.79 25.70 9.69
CA GLN A 36 -38.07 26.05 9.06
C GLN A 36 -37.95 27.20 8.05
N MET A 37 -37.11 28.21 8.34
CA MET A 37 -36.89 29.35 7.42
C MET A 37 -36.09 29.01 6.16
N ILE A 38 -35.24 27.97 6.20
CA ILE A 38 -34.48 27.52 5.02
C ILE A 38 -35.38 26.72 4.07
N ALA A 39 -36.36 25.98 4.60
CA ALA A 39 -37.32 25.24 3.80
C ALA A 39 -38.30 26.17 3.05
N ASP A 40 -38.81 27.20 3.72
CA ASP A 40 -39.72 28.18 3.10
C ASP A 40 -39.06 28.95 1.94
N GLY A 41 -37.77 29.29 2.05
CA GLY A 41 -37.04 29.98 0.99
C GLY A 41 -36.78 29.14 -0.27
N VAL A 42 -36.67 27.82 -0.15
CA VAL A 42 -36.43 26.91 -1.28
C VAL A 42 -37.72 26.65 -2.07
N GLU A 43 -38.87 26.50 -1.38
CA GLU A 43 -40.17 26.36 -2.04
C GLU A 43 -40.56 27.60 -2.85
N ASP A 44 -40.21 28.79 -2.37
CA ASP A 44 -40.51 30.04 -3.08
C ASP A 44 -39.60 30.27 -4.30
N GLU A 45 -38.33 29.86 -4.25
CA GLU A 45 -37.44 29.85 -5.42
C GLU A 45 -37.96 28.93 -6.54
N GLU A 46 -38.51 27.76 -6.20
CA GLU A 46 -39.08 26.84 -7.20
C GLU A 46 -40.36 27.38 -7.85
N LYS A 47 -41.23 28.03 -7.07
CA LYS A 47 -42.41 28.72 -7.62
C LYS A 47 -41.99 29.84 -8.58
N TRP A 48 -40.96 30.61 -8.25
CA TRP A 48 -40.46 31.67 -9.13
C TRP A 48 -39.81 31.10 -10.40
N LEU A 49 -39.09 29.98 -10.30
CA LEU A 49 -38.55 29.30 -11.48
C LEU A 49 -39.67 28.78 -12.38
N ALA A 50 -40.68 28.11 -11.80
CA ALA A 50 -41.81 27.58 -12.56
C ALA A 50 -42.59 28.69 -13.28
N ALA A 51 -42.82 29.83 -12.60
CA ALA A 51 -43.43 31.01 -13.21
C ALA A 51 -42.58 31.58 -14.35
N GLY A 52 -41.26 31.70 -14.16
CA GLY A 52 -40.34 32.16 -15.20
C GLY A 52 -40.28 31.24 -16.42
N ILE A 53 -40.26 29.91 -16.20
CA ILE A 53 -40.31 28.93 -17.30
C ILE A 53 -41.65 28.99 -18.04
N ALA A 54 -42.76 29.11 -17.32
CA ALA A 54 -44.07 29.24 -17.95
C ALA A 54 -44.19 30.51 -18.81
N GLY A 55 -43.70 31.66 -18.29
CA GLY A 55 -43.64 32.91 -19.04
C GLY A 55 -42.74 32.81 -20.28
N LEU A 56 -41.59 32.15 -20.15
CA LEU A 56 -40.67 31.89 -21.26
C LEU A 56 -41.32 31.01 -22.32
N GLN A 57 -41.95 29.89 -21.95
CA GLN A 57 -42.61 28.97 -22.88
C GLN A 57 -43.81 29.62 -23.58
N GLN A 58 -44.60 30.43 -22.86
CA GLN A 58 -45.72 31.15 -23.44
C GLN A 58 -45.24 32.13 -24.52
N ASN A 59 -44.19 32.92 -24.23
CA ASN A 59 -43.62 33.85 -25.20
C ASN A 59 -42.91 33.12 -26.34
N ALA A 60 -42.24 32.00 -26.08
CA ALA A 60 -41.62 31.15 -27.10
C ALA A 60 -42.66 30.55 -28.07
N PHE A 61 -43.83 30.14 -27.58
CA PHE A 61 -44.93 29.67 -28.43
C PHE A 61 -45.42 30.77 -29.37
N TYR A 62 -45.63 31.99 -28.87
CA TYR A 62 -46.01 33.13 -29.71
C TYR A 62 -44.90 33.53 -30.68
N MET A 63 -43.63 33.43 -30.25
CA MET A 63 -42.47 33.62 -31.12
C MET A 63 -42.51 32.61 -32.27
N HIS A 64 -42.63 31.30 -32.02
CA HIS A 64 -42.70 30.29 -33.07
C HIS A 64 -43.82 30.53 -34.06
N ARG A 65 -45.03 30.84 -33.58
CA ARG A 65 -46.15 31.19 -34.46
C ARG A 65 -45.85 32.42 -35.32
N ALA A 66 -45.14 33.41 -34.78
CA ALA A 66 -44.68 34.57 -35.55
C ALA A 66 -43.59 34.21 -36.58
N LEU A 67 -42.69 33.27 -36.26
CA LEU A 67 -41.68 32.74 -37.19
C LEU A 67 -42.35 31.98 -38.34
N ASP A 68 -43.33 31.11 -38.05
CA ASP A 68 -44.07 30.36 -39.07
C ASP A 68 -44.87 31.26 -40.03
N THR A 69 -45.32 32.41 -39.52
CA THR A 69 -46.04 33.42 -40.30
C THR A 69 -45.11 34.45 -40.95
N ASN A 70 -43.79 34.29 -40.82
CA ASN A 70 -42.74 35.22 -41.30
C ASN A 70 -42.94 36.68 -40.84
N ASN A 71 -43.50 36.91 -39.66
CA ASN A 71 -43.66 38.25 -39.11
C ASN A 71 -42.50 38.60 -38.18
N LEU A 72 -41.47 39.22 -38.77
CA LEU A 72 -40.21 39.55 -38.09
C LEU A 72 -40.40 40.52 -36.90
N ARG A 73 -41.32 41.49 -37.00
CA ARG A 73 -41.59 42.44 -35.90
C ARG A 73 -42.16 41.75 -34.68
N ASP A 74 -43.17 40.89 -34.88
CA ASP A 74 -43.79 40.17 -33.77
C ASP A 74 -42.85 39.11 -33.22
N ALA A 75 -42.06 38.44 -34.07
CA ALA A 75 -41.01 37.52 -33.63
C ALA A 75 -39.97 38.21 -32.72
N LEU A 76 -39.47 39.40 -33.10
CA LEU A 76 -38.54 40.19 -32.28
C LEU A 76 -39.18 40.71 -30.99
N LYS A 77 -40.47 41.06 -31.03
CA LYS A 77 -41.20 41.51 -29.84
C LYS A 77 -41.36 40.39 -28.83
N PHE A 78 -41.80 39.20 -29.27
CA PHE A 78 -41.98 38.05 -28.39
C PHE A 78 -40.64 37.47 -27.92
N SER A 79 -39.59 37.49 -28.75
CA SER A 79 -38.25 37.10 -28.29
C SER A 79 -37.68 38.08 -27.26
N ALA A 80 -37.89 39.39 -27.42
CA ALA A 80 -37.47 40.38 -26.43
C ALA A 80 -38.24 40.24 -25.10
N GLN A 81 -39.54 39.90 -25.15
CA GLN A 81 -40.36 39.60 -23.98
C GLN A 81 -39.93 38.29 -23.30
N MET A 82 -39.66 37.24 -24.07
CA MET A 82 -39.10 35.97 -23.57
C MET A 82 -37.79 36.21 -22.81
N LEU A 83 -36.85 36.96 -23.39
CA LEU A 83 -35.56 37.30 -22.77
C LEU A 83 -35.70 38.25 -21.58
N SER A 84 -36.84 38.91 -21.41
CA SER A 84 -37.08 39.78 -20.26
C SER A 84 -37.20 38.97 -18.95
N GLU A 85 -37.57 37.69 -19.02
CA GLU A 85 -37.61 36.78 -17.87
C GLU A 85 -36.21 36.52 -17.29
N LEU A 86 -35.16 36.55 -18.12
CA LEU A 86 -33.76 36.42 -17.70
C LEU A 86 -33.28 37.63 -16.86
N ARG A 87 -34.09 38.68 -16.73
CA ARG A 87 -33.79 39.86 -15.89
C ARG A 87 -34.09 39.63 -14.42
N THR A 88 -34.64 38.48 -14.02
CA THR A 88 -34.89 38.20 -12.60
C THR A 88 -33.59 38.21 -11.78
N SER A 89 -33.64 38.75 -10.56
CA SER A 89 -32.55 38.67 -9.56
C SER A 89 -32.85 37.66 -8.46
N LYS A 90 -34.05 37.04 -8.48
CA LYS A 90 -34.59 36.28 -7.34
C LYS A 90 -34.16 34.82 -7.34
N LEU A 91 -33.56 34.35 -8.44
CA LEU A 91 -33.16 32.96 -8.61
C LEU A 91 -31.71 32.75 -8.16
N SER A 92 -31.45 31.62 -7.52
CA SER A 92 -30.10 31.10 -7.33
C SER A 92 -29.42 30.80 -8.68
N PRO A 93 -28.08 30.84 -8.77
CA PRO A 93 -27.37 30.61 -10.03
C PRO A 93 -27.67 29.29 -10.73
N HIS A 94 -27.89 28.21 -9.97
CA HIS A 94 -28.28 26.91 -10.53
C HIS A 94 -29.66 26.96 -11.19
N LYS A 95 -30.66 27.56 -10.52
CA LYS A 95 -32.01 27.71 -11.07
C LYS A 95 -32.02 28.71 -12.23
N TYR A 96 -31.18 29.74 -12.17
CA TYR A 96 -30.95 30.67 -13.29
C TYR A 96 -30.34 29.94 -14.50
N TYR A 97 -29.39 29.01 -14.28
CA TYR A 97 -28.82 28.19 -15.35
C TYR A 97 -29.89 27.34 -16.05
N GLU A 98 -30.81 26.75 -15.29
CA GLU A 98 -31.93 25.99 -15.86
C GLU A 98 -32.84 26.86 -16.75
N LEU A 99 -33.19 28.06 -16.27
CA LEU A 99 -33.94 29.03 -17.07
C LEU A 99 -33.17 29.49 -18.32
N TYR A 100 -31.87 29.74 -18.16
CA TYR A 100 -30.96 30.11 -19.25
C TYR A 100 -30.89 29.02 -20.32
N MET A 101 -30.77 27.74 -19.96
CA MET A 101 -30.70 26.65 -20.93
C MET A 101 -31.98 26.55 -21.77
N ARG A 102 -33.15 26.78 -21.16
CA ARG A 102 -34.43 26.85 -21.90
C ARG A 102 -34.48 28.04 -22.84
N ALA A 103 -34.03 29.22 -22.41
CA ALA A 103 -33.94 30.39 -23.28
C ALA A 103 -32.96 30.16 -24.44
N PHE A 104 -31.85 29.48 -24.16
CA PHE A 104 -30.78 29.19 -25.10
C PHE A 104 -31.26 28.28 -26.25
N ASP A 105 -32.03 27.23 -25.94
CA ASP A 105 -32.60 26.35 -26.96
C ASP A 105 -33.56 27.10 -27.90
N GLU A 106 -34.33 28.05 -27.36
CA GLU A 106 -35.23 28.89 -28.15
C GLU A 106 -34.48 29.91 -29.02
N LEU A 107 -33.39 30.49 -28.50
CA LEU A 107 -32.53 31.39 -29.27
C LEU A 107 -31.82 30.68 -30.44
N ARG A 108 -31.48 29.40 -30.31
CA ARG A 108 -30.92 28.61 -31.43
C ARG A 108 -31.90 28.48 -32.59
N LYS A 109 -33.19 28.28 -32.30
CA LYS A 109 -34.23 28.24 -33.35
C LYS A 109 -34.37 29.61 -34.02
N LEU A 110 -34.26 30.69 -33.25
CA LEU A 110 -34.26 32.05 -33.78
C LEU A 110 -33.04 32.34 -34.68
N GLU A 111 -31.85 31.83 -34.31
CA GLU A 111 -30.64 31.92 -35.15
C GLU A 111 -30.84 31.22 -36.51
N ILE A 112 -31.43 30.02 -36.52
CA ILE A 112 -31.74 29.29 -37.76
C ILE A 112 -32.69 30.10 -38.63
N PHE A 113 -33.73 30.69 -38.04
CA PHE A 113 -34.67 31.53 -38.76
C PHE A 113 -33.99 32.77 -39.38
N PHE A 114 -33.15 33.49 -38.63
CA PHE A 114 -32.42 34.63 -39.17
C PHE A 114 -31.51 34.24 -40.34
N LYS A 115 -30.89 33.05 -40.29
CA LYS A 115 -30.10 32.51 -41.39
C LYS A 115 -30.95 32.23 -42.65
N GLU A 116 -32.17 31.76 -42.49
CA GLU A 116 -33.11 31.55 -43.60
C GLU A 116 -33.61 32.86 -44.20
N GLU A 117 -33.85 33.87 -43.35
CA GLU A 117 -34.33 35.18 -43.78
C GLU A 117 -33.25 35.96 -44.56
N THR A 118 -31.97 35.79 -44.21
CA THR A 118 -30.84 36.28 -45.01
C THR A 118 -30.86 35.73 -46.43
N ARG A 119 -31.21 34.44 -46.62
CA ARG A 119 -31.33 33.83 -47.96
C ARG A 119 -32.49 34.39 -48.77
N ARG A 120 -33.45 35.06 -48.12
CA ARG A 120 -34.64 35.66 -48.74
C ARG A 120 -34.47 37.14 -49.10
N GLY A 121 -33.31 37.73 -48.83
CA GLY A 121 -32.92 39.06 -49.32
C GLY A 121 -33.11 40.23 -48.34
N CYS A 122 -33.34 39.96 -47.04
CA CYS A 122 -33.27 41.01 -46.02
C CYS A 122 -31.81 41.40 -45.75
N SER A 123 -31.50 42.70 -45.75
CA SER A 123 -30.15 43.19 -45.42
C SER A 123 -29.86 42.96 -43.93
N ILE A 124 -28.71 42.36 -43.61
CA ILE A 124 -28.40 41.97 -42.23
C ILE A 124 -27.99 43.18 -41.41
N VAL A 125 -27.47 44.23 -42.07
CA VAL A 125 -27.18 45.53 -41.47
C VAL A 125 -28.43 46.14 -40.84
N GLU A 126 -29.56 46.15 -41.56
CA GLU A 126 -30.83 46.64 -41.03
C GLU A 126 -31.32 45.77 -39.87
N LEU A 127 -31.12 44.45 -39.95
CA LEU A 127 -31.48 43.54 -38.87
C LEU A 127 -30.63 43.78 -37.61
N TYR A 128 -29.33 44.06 -37.78
CA TYR A 128 -28.40 44.37 -36.70
C TYR A 128 -28.74 45.71 -36.02
N GLU A 129 -29.23 46.70 -36.76
CA GLU A 129 -29.75 47.95 -36.20
C GLU A 129 -31.13 47.76 -35.54
N LEU A 130 -32.03 46.99 -36.17
CA LEU A 130 -33.39 46.75 -35.68
C LEU A 130 -33.42 46.12 -34.30
N VAL A 131 -32.54 45.13 -34.04
CA VAL A 131 -32.45 44.49 -32.71
C VAL A 131 -31.95 45.43 -31.62
N GLN A 132 -31.22 46.50 -31.98
CA GLN A 132 -30.73 47.49 -31.02
C GLN A 132 -31.85 48.41 -30.48
N HIS A 133 -32.97 48.52 -31.18
CA HIS A 133 -34.13 49.29 -30.71
C HIS A 133 -34.87 48.63 -29.54
N ALA A 134 -34.51 47.40 -29.14
CA ALA A 134 -35.03 46.77 -27.94
C ALA A 134 -34.67 47.61 -26.70
N GLY A 135 -35.69 48.14 -26.00
CA GLY A 135 -35.47 49.09 -24.91
C GLY A 135 -34.72 48.55 -23.67
N ASN A 136 -34.78 47.23 -23.43
CA ASN A 136 -34.06 46.60 -22.33
C ASN A 136 -32.71 46.04 -22.80
N ILE A 137 -31.63 46.36 -22.06
CA ILE A 137 -30.26 46.00 -22.44
C ILE A 137 -29.99 44.49 -22.54
N LEU A 138 -30.56 43.67 -21.65
CA LEU A 138 -30.29 42.22 -21.62
C LEU A 138 -30.90 41.52 -22.85
N PRO A 139 -32.21 41.65 -23.14
CA PRO A 139 -32.78 41.16 -24.40
C PRO A 139 -32.06 41.69 -25.64
N ARG A 140 -31.72 42.99 -25.64
CA ARG A 140 -30.99 43.63 -26.75
C ARG A 140 -29.68 42.92 -27.05
N LEU A 141 -28.86 42.65 -26.05
CA LEU A 141 -27.55 42.04 -26.25
C LEU A 141 -27.63 40.56 -26.65
N TYR A 142 -28.58 39.79 -26.12
CA TYR A 142 -28.81 38.41 -26.59
C TYR A 142 -29.22 38.37 -28.06
N LEU A 143 -30.15 39.24 -28.46
CA LEU A 143 -30.57 39.36 -29.86
C LEU A 143 -29.43 39.86 -30.74
N LEU A 144 -28.66 40.85 -30.27
CA LEU A 144 -27.48 41.36 -30.96
C LEU A 144 -26.43 40.26 -31.16
N CYS A 145 -26.18 39.41 -30.16
CA CYS A 145 -25.28 38.26 -30.30
C CYS A 145 -25.81 37.23 -31.32
N THR A 146 -27.13 36.95 -31.34
CA THR A 146 -27.71 36.05 -32.36
C THR A 146 -27.62 36.61 -33.77
N VAL A 147 -27.89 37.89 -33.96
CA VAL A 147 -27.81 38.52 -35.28
C VAL A 147 -26.34 38.68 -35.69
N GLY A 148 -25.46 39.05 -34.77
CA GLY A 148 -24.01 39.11 -34.99
C GLY A 148 -23.43 37.78 -35.44
N SER A 149 -23.90 36.65 -34.88
CA SER A 149 -23.60 35.29 -35.36
C SER A 149 -23.89 35.10 -36.85
N VAL A 150 -25.07 35.53 -37.28
CA VAL A 150 -25.54 35.41 -38.67
C VAL A 150 -24.80 36.41 -39.56
N TYR A 151 -24.51 37.59 -39.05
CA TYR A 151 -23.78 38.64 -39.74
C TYR A 151 -22.35 38.20 -40.08
N ILE A 152 -21.65 37.56 -39.14
CA ILE A 152 -20.33 36.97 -39.40
C ILE A 152 -20.42 35.87 -40.47
N ARG A 153 -21.40 34.96 -40.36
CA ARG A 153 -21.60 33.86 -41.33
C ARG A 153 -21.94 34.34 -42.75
N SER A 154 -22.60 35.48 -42.87
CA SER A 154 -22.99 36.07 -44.16
C SER A 154 -21.83 36.69 -44.94
N LYS A 155 -20.72 36.97 -44.27
CA LYS A 155 -19.53 37.67 -44.80
C LYS A 155 -19.80 39.11 -45.28
N GLU A 156 -20.90 39.74 -44.87
CA GLU A 156 -21.19 41.15 -45.20
C GLU A 156 -20.26 42.14 -44.46
N ALA A 157 -19.70 41.75 -43.31
CA ALA A 157 -18.70 42.51 -42.56
C ALA A 157 -17.57 41.61 -42.06
N PRO A 158 -16.35 42.15 -41.85
CA PRO A 158 -15.25 41.39 -41.28
C PRO A 158 -15.61 40.93 -39.86
N ALA A 159 -15.32 39.65 -39.57
CA ALA A 159 -15.63 39.04 -38.28
C ALA A 159 -15.01 39.81 -37.10
N LYS A 160 -13.81 40.37 -37.31
CA LYS A 160 -13.09 41.21 -36.34
C LYS A 160 -13.94 42.34 -35.77
N ASP A 161 -14.54 43.16 -36.64
CA ASP A 161 -15.24 44.37 -36.21
C ASP A 161 -16.51 44.04 -35.45
N VAL A 162 -17.24 43.00 -35.92
CA VAL A 162 -18.46 42.53 -35.26
C VAL A 162 -18.14 41.92 -33.89
N LEU A 163 -17.11 41.07 -33.79
CA LEU A 163 -16.71 40.44 -32.54
C LEU A 163 -16.22 41.48 -31.52
N LYS A 164 -15.45 42.48 -31.97
CA LYS A 164 -14.98 43.59 -31.14
C LYS A 164 -16.16 44.43 -30.63
N ASP A 165 -17.09 44.80 -31.51
CA ASP A 165 -18.30 45.53 -31.13
C ASP A 165 -19.14 44.75 -30.11
N LEU A 166 -19.39 43.45 -30.34
CA LEU A 166 -20.15 42.61 -29.42
C LEU A 166 -19.52 42.51 -28.02
N VAL A 167 -18.20 42.36 -27.93
CA VAL A 167 -17.50 42.29 -26.63
C VAL A 167 -17.51 43.62 -25.89
N GLU A 168 -17.35 44.73 -26.62
CA GLU A 168 -17.45 46.09 -26.09
C GLU A 168 -18.87 46.39 -25.60
N MET A 169 -19.89 46.06 -26.39
CA MET A 169 -21.30 46.25 -26.04
C MET A 169 -21.72 45.38 -24.85
N CYS A 170 -21.12 44.19 -24.70
CA CYS A 170 -21.30 43.33 -23.52
C CYS A 170 -20.74 43.95 -22.22
N ARG A 171 -19.87 44.98 -22.27
CA ARG A 171 -19.46 45.74 -21.07
C ARG A 171 -20.64 46.48 -20.43
N GLY A 172 -21.74 46.70 -21.14
CA GLY A 172 -22.93 47.34 -20.60
C GLY A 172 -23.61 46.57 -19.44
N ILE A 173 -23.36 45.26 -19.28
CA ILE A 173 -23.93 44.47 -18.19
C ILE A 173 -22.85 44.18 -17.14
N GLN A 174 -22.95 44.89 -16.03
CA GLN A 174 -22.04 44.75 -14.88
C GLN A 174 -22.59 43.82 -13.79
N HIS A 175 -23.81 43.30 -13.94
CA HIS A 175 -24.38 42.34 -12.99
C HIS A 175 -23.68 40.97 -13.15
N PRO A 176 -23.08 40.38 -12.10
CA PRO A 176 -22.23 39.20 -12.24
C PRO A 176 -22.87 38.00 -12.92
N VAL A 177 -23.98 37.48 -12.39
CA VAL A 177 -24.63 36.26 -12.92
C VAL A 177 -25.08 36.45 -14.38
N ARG A 178 -25.84 37.53 -14.65
CA ARG A 178 -26.34 37.86 -15.99
C ARG A 178 -25.22 38.08 -17.00
N GLY A 179 -24.17 38.80 -16.60
CA GLY A 179 -23.03 39.08 -17.45
C GLY A 179 -22.22 37.82 -17.74
N LEU A 180 -22.02 36.93 -16.77
CA LEU A 180 -21.35 35.64 -16.96
C LEU A 180 -22.11 34.76 -17.95
N PHE A 181 -23.44 34.64 -17.82
CA PHE A 181 -24.24 33.85 -18.76
C PHE A 181 -24.28 34.46 -20.16
N LEU A 182 -24.43 35.78 -20.29
CA LEU A 182 -24.39 36.46 -21.59
C LEU A 182 -23.02 36.30 -22.27
N ARG A 183 -21.92 36.43 -21.53
CA ARG A 183 -20.57 36.25 -22.07
C ARG A 183 -20.26 34.79 -22.40
N SER A 184 -20.78 33.85 -21.63
CA SER A 184 -20.73 32.42 -21.96
C SER A 184 -21.53 32.13 -23.24
N TYR A 185 -22.68 32.78 -23.42
CA TYR A 185 -23.47 32.70 -24.64
C TYR A 185 -22.69 33.23 -25.85
N LEU A 186 -22.08 34.41 -25.73
CA LEU A 186 -21.23 34.99 -26.75
C LEU A 186 -20.08 34.05 -27.14
N SER A 187 -19.43 33.42 -26.16
CA SER A 187 -18.34 32.44 -26.41
C SER A 187 -18.84 31.21 -27.17
N GLN A 188 -20.03 30.71 -26.83
CA GLN A 188 -20.60 29.53 -27.51
C GLN A 188 -21.03 29.84 -28.94
N ILE A 189 -21.54 31.04 -29.20
CA ILE A 189 -21.95 31.49 -30.53
C ILE A 189 -20.76 31.85 -31.41
N SER A 190 -19.69 32.37 -30.83
CA SER A 190 -18.49 32.74 -31.59
C SER A 190 -17.57 31.56 -31.89
N ARG A 191 -17.68 30.44 -31.15
CA ARG A 191 -16.77 29.29 -31.24
C ARG A 191 -16.52 28.78 -32.67
N ASP A 192 -17.56 28.64 -33.49
CA ASP A 192 -17.47 28.15 -34.87
C ASP A 192 -17.15 29.25 -35.91
N LYS A 193 -16.92 30.48 -35.44
CA LYS A 193 -16.81 31.70 -36.24
C LYS A 193 -15.59 32.54 -35.86
N LEU A 194 -14.72 31.99 -35.03
CA LEU A 194 -13.44 32.62 -34.72
C LEU A 194 -12.57 32.57 -35.99
N PRO A 195 -11.89 33.67 -36.32
CA PRO A 195 -10.86 33.62 -37.33
C PRO A 195 -9.71 32.74 -36.85
N ASP A 196 -9.44 31.67 -37.60
CA ASP A 196 -8.39 30.69 -37.30
C ASP A 196 -7.69 30.32 -38.62
N ILE A 197 -6.50 29.75 -38.55
CA ILE A 197 -5.70 29.34 -39.71
C ILE A 197 -6.49 28.26 -40.48
N GLY A 198 -6.81 28.50 -41.75
CA GLY A 198 -7.61 27.59 -42.57
C GLY A 198 -9.14 27.69 -42.36
N SER A 199 -9.63 28.67 -41.60
CA SER A 199 -11.07 28.92 -41.45
C SER A 199 -11.64 29.74 -42.61
N GLU A 200 -12.91 29.53 -42.96
CA GLU A 200 -13.59 30.29 -44.03
C GLU A 200 -13.70 31.81 -43.76
N TYR A 201 -13.30 32.24 -42.55
CA TYR A 201 -13.29 33.62 -42.06
C TYR A 201 -11.87 34.17 -41.91
N GLU A 202 -10.86 33.46 -42.42
CA GLU A 202 -9.48 33.94 -42.52
C GLU A 202 -9.45 35.22 -43.38
N GLY A 203 -9.11 36.33 -42.74
CA GLY A 203 -8.85 37.62 -43.37
C GLY A 203 -7.34 37.85 -43.53
N ASP A 204 -6.89 39.10 -43.39
CA ASP A 204 -5.46 39.45 -43.43
C ASP A 204 -4.62 38.77 -42.32
N ALA A 205 -3.29 38.83 -42.43
CA ALA A 205 -2.31 38.08 -41.64
C ALA A 205 -2.42 38.17 -40.09
N ASP A 206 -3.15 39.14 -39.52
CA ASP A 206 -3.28 39.35 -38.06
C ASP A 206 -4.58 38.76 -37.46
N THR A 207 -5.39 38.04 -38.24
CA THR A 207 -6.75 37.67 -37.80
C THR A 207 -6.77 36.72 -36.58
N VAL A 208 -5.75 35.89 -36.39
CA VAL A 208 -5.61 34.99 -35.22
C VAL A 208 -5.35 35.78 -33.94
N VAL A 209 -4.53 36.84 -34.01
CA VAL A 209 -4.22 37.71 -32.86
C VAL A 209 -5.49 38.42 -32.38
N ASP A 210 -6.33 38.86 -33.32
CA ASP A 210 -7.62 39.47 -32.99
C ASP A 210 -8.59 38.48 -32.32
N ALA A 211 -8.61 37.23 -32.76
CA ALA A 211 -9.41 36.17 -32.14
C ALA A 211 -8.95 35.88 -30.70
N VAL A 212 -7.63 35.81 -30.49
CA VAL A 212 -7.03 35.64 -29.17
C VAL A 212 -7.35 36.84 -28.27
N GLU A 213 -7.20 38.08 -28.76
CA GLU A 213 -7.52 39.29 -28.00
C GLU A 213 -9.01 39.35 -27.62
N PHE A 214 -9.90 38.95 -28.53
CA PHE A 214 -11.33 38.83 -28.25
C PHE A 214 -11.61 37.88 -27.09
N VAL A 215 -11.03 36.66 -27.12
CA VAL A 215 -11.24 35.66 -26.06
C VAL A 215 -10.60 36.11 -24.75
N LEU A 216 -9.40 36.69 -24.78
CA LEU A 216 -8.71 37.23 -23.60
C LEU A 216 -9.47 38.40 -22.96
N GLN A 217 -10.03 39.30 -23.76
CA GLN A 217 -10.87 40.39 -23.27
C GLN A 217 -12.15 39.84 -22.65
N ASN A 218 -12.79 38.86 -23.28
CA ASN A 218 -13.98 38.22 -22.71
C ASN A 218 -13.67 37.49 -21.40
N PHE A 219 -12.56 36.75 -21.35
CA PHE A 219 -12.04 36.09 -20.14
C PHE A 219 -11.78 37.08 -19.01
N THR A 220 -11.12 38.20 -19.30
CA THR A 220 -10.81 39.25 -18.33
C THR A 220 -12.08 39.81 -17.70
N GLU A 221 -13.09 40.13 -18.51
CA GLU A 221 -14.36 40.64 -18.01
C GLU A 221 -15.16 39.57 -17.24
N MET A 222 -15.14 38.31 -17.68
CA MET A 222 -15.77 37.21 -16.95
C MET A 222 -15.11 36.97 -15.59
N ASN A 223 -13.78 37.02 -15.52
CA ASN A 223 -13.05 36.89 -14.25
C ASN A 223 -13.40 38.04 -13.30
N LYS A 224 -13.43 39.29 -13.79
CA LYS A 224 -13.87 40.45 -12.99
C LYS A 224 -15.29 40.30 -12.47
N LEU A 225 -16.24 39.85 -13.29
CA LEU A 225 -17.61 39.60 -12.86
C LEU A 225 -17.67 38.50 -11.81
N TRP A 226 -16.92 37.43 -11.98
CA TRP A 226 -16.89 36.31 -11.05
C TRP A 226 -16.30 36.68 -9.69
N VAL A 227 -15.22 37.48 -9.65
CA VAL A 227 -14.66 38.04 -8.42
C VAL A 227 -15.61 39.05 -7.78
N ARG A 228 -16.34 39.83 -8.58
CA ARG A 228 -17.36 40.75 -8.08
C ARG A 228 -18.50 40.03 -7.33
N MET A 229 -18.81 38.78 -7.70
CA MET A 229 -19.79 37.97 -6.94
C MET A 229 -19.41 37.81 -5.48
N GLN A 230 -18.13 37.78 -5.13
CA GLN A 230 -17.68 37.62 -3.75
C GLN A 230 -18.18 38.76 -2.85
N HIS A 231 -18.22 39.96 -3.41
CA HIS A 231 -18.51 41.22 -2.73
C HIS A 231 -19.98 41.64 -2.82
N GLN A 232 -20.81 40.88 -3.54
CA GLN A 232 -22.23 41.20 -3.70
C GLN A 232 -23.03 40.72 -2.48
N GLY A 233 -23.74 41.64 -1.82
CA GLY A 233 -24.67 41.32 -0.74
C GLY A 233 -24.06 41.22 0.66
N PRO A 234 -24.85 40.83 1.68
CA PRO A 234 -24.42 40.82 3.08
C PRO A 234 -23.30 39.81 3.37
N ALA A 235 -22.43 40.11 4.35
CA ALA A 235 -21.33 39.23 4.75
C ALA A 235 -21.79 37.84 5.27
N ARG A 236 -23.00 37.75 5.83
CA ARG A 236 -23.58 36.49 6.34
C ARG A 236 -23.75 35.42 5.26
N GLU A 237 -23.91 35.83 4.00
CA GLU A 237 -24.13 34.92 2.87
C GLU A 237 -22.84 34.53 2.14
N LYS A 238 -21.66 34.88 2.70
CA LYS A 238 -20.34 34.61 2.08
C LYS A 238 -20.17 33.12 1.71
N GLN A 239 -20.48 32.19 2.62
CA GLN A 239 -20.37 30.76 2.35
C GLN A 239 -21.31 30.27 1.24
N ARG A 240 -22.54 30.79 1.18
CA ARG A 240 -23.50 30.47 0.11
C ARG A 240 -22.95 30.96 -1.24
N ARG A 241 -22.38 32.16 -1.28
CA ARG A 241 -21.77 32.72 -2.49
C ARG A 241 -20.54 31.95 -2.94
N GLU A 242 -19.69 31.50 -2.03
CA GLU A 242 -18.53 30.68 -2.37
C GLU A 242 -18.94 29.36 -3.03
N LYS A 243 -20.02 28.73 -2.53
CA LYS A 243 -20.60 27.54 -3.17
C LYS A 243 -21.15 27.85 -4.56
N GLU A 244 -21.95 28.90 -4.69
CA GLU A 244 -22.51 29.35 -5.97
C GLU A 244 -21.41 29.76 -6.98
N ARG A 245 -20.33 30.38 -6.52
CA ARG A 245 -19.16 30.74 -7.33
C ARG A 245 -18.41 29.50 -7.82
N ASN A 246 -18.28 28.49 -6.98
CA ASN A 246 -17.69 27.21 -7.37
C ASN A 246 -18.51 26.49 -8.44
N GLU A 247 -19.84 26.63 -8.44
CA GLU A 247 -20.69 26.06 -9.50
C GLU A 247 -20.52 26.79 -10.84
N LEU A 248 -20.30 28.11 -10.82
CA LEU A 248 -20.14 28.93 -12.03
C LEU A 248 -18.72 28.99 -12.59
N ARG A 249 -17.73 28.41 -11.90
CA ARG A 249 -16.31 28.47 -12.32
C ARG A 249 -16.10 27.94 -13.74
N ASP A 250 -16.84 26.90 -14.12
CA ASP A 250 -16.76 26.26 -15.44
C ASP A 250 -17.16 27.20 -16.58
N LEU A 251 -17.96 28.23 -16.33
CA LEU A 251 -18.28 29.23 -17.34
C LEU A 251 -17.05 30.07 -17.70
N VAL A 252 -16.21 30.40 -16.72
CA VAL A 252 -14.97 31.16 -16.93
C VAL A 252 -13.93 30.26 -17.61
N GLY A 253 -13.78 29.02 -17.13
CA GLY A 253 -12.84 28.03 -17.67
C GLY A 253 -13.10 27.66 -19.14
N LYS A 254 -14.35 27.73 -19.61
CA LYS A 254 -14.69 27.54 -21.03
C LYS A 254 -13.95 28.50 -21.97
N ASN A 255 -13.63 29.72 -21.55
CA ASN A 255 -12.85 30.64 -22.40
C ASN A 255 -11.43 30.12 -22.62
N LEU A 256 -10.78 29.58 -21.58
CA LEU A 256 -9.45 28.98 -21.69
C LEU A 256 -9.51 27.74 -22.58
N HIS A 257 -10.58 26.95 -22.47
CA HIS A 257 -10.80 25.81 -23.36
C HIS A 257 -10.97 26.20 -24.82
N VAL A 258 -11.67 27.31 -25.09
CA VAL A 258 -11.76 27.86 -26.46
C VAL A 258 -10.38 28.27 -26.96
N LEU A 259 -9.53 28.91 -26.13
CA LEU A 259 -8.14 29.22 -26.52
C LEU A 259 -7.36 27.95 -26.91
N SER A 260 -7.45 26.87 -26.14
CA SER A 260 -6.75 25.62 -26.48
C SER A 260 -7.19 24.95 -27.78
N GLN A 261 -8.36 25.33 -28.32
CA GLN A 261 -8.91 24.76 -29.54
C GLN A 261 -8.57 25.56 -30.79
N VAL A 262 -8.02 26.77 -30.64
CA VAL A 262 -7.58 27.57 -31.77
C VAL A 262 -6.27 26.99 -32.28
N GLU A 263 -6.28 26.46 -33.50
CA GLU A 263 -5.12 25.79 -34.10
C GLU A 263 -3.98 26.78 -34.36
N GLY A 264 -4.29 28.06 -34.63
CA GLY A 264 -3.30 29.11 -34.83
C GLY A 264 -2.52 29.58 -33.60
N ILE A 265 -2.70 28.96 -32.42
CA ILE A 265 -1.88 29.29 -31.24
C ILE A 265 -0.59 28.47 -31.27
N ASP A 266 0.43 29.02 -31.92
CA ASP A 266 1.79 28.52 -31.84
C ASP A 266 2.40 28.70 -30.43
N LEU A 267 3.44 27.93 -30.14
CA LEU A 267 4.24 28.01 -28.89
C LEU A 267 4.69 29.44 -28.57
N ASP A 268 5.14 30.19 -29.57
CA ASP A 268 5.64 31.56 -29.40
C ASP A 268 4.50 32.52 -29.02
N MET A 269 3.34 32.41 -29.69
CA MET A 269 2.15 33.21 -29.34
C MET A 269 1.65 32.88 -27.93
N TYR A 270 1.67 31.60 -27.54
CA TYR A 270 1.29 31.19 -26.20
C TYR A 270 2.22 31.77 -25.14
N ARG A 271 3.54 31.67 -25.35
CA ARG A 271 4.58 32.13 -24.44
C ARG A 271 4.57 33.64 -24.26
N ASP A 272 4.47 34.40 -25.35
CA ASP A 272 4.68 35.85 -25.33
C ASP A 272 3.39 36.63 -25.07
N THR A 273 2.23 36.10 -25.49
CA THR A 273 0.97 36.85 -25.45
C THR A 273 -0.07 36.20 -24.53
N VAL A 274 -0.44 34.94 -24.77
CA VAL A 274 -1.58 34.31 -24.09
C VAL A 274 -1.30 34.11 -22.61
N LEU A 275 -0.22 33.40 -22.28
CA LEU A 275 0.08 33.01 -20.90
C LEU A 275 0.35 34.24 -20.00
N PRO A 276 1.18 35.23 -20.39
CA PRO A 276 1.41 36.41 -19.55
C PRO A 276 0.14 37.19 -19.26
N ARG A 277 -0.76 37.36 -20.24
CA ARG A 277 -2.04 38.06 -20.06
C ARG A 277 -2.98 37.34 -19.13
N VAL A 278 -3.08 36.00 -19.24
CA VAL A 278 -3.91 35.20 -18.34
C VAL A 278 -3.34 35.24 -16.92
N LEU A 279 -2.03 35.06 -16.76
CA LEU A 279 -1.37 35.12 -15.45
C LEU A 279 -1.49 36.49 -14.79
N GLU A 280 -1.39 37.58 -15.56
CA GLU A 280 -1.63 38.94 -15.08
C GLU A 280 -3.03 39.05 -14.43
N GLN A 281 -4.06 38.48 -15.06
CA GLN A 281 -5.41 38.48 -14.49
C GLN A 281 -5.52 37.63 -13.22
N ILE A 282 -4.81 36.49 -13.16
CA ILE A 282 -4.80 35.61 -11.99
C ILE A 282 -4.11 36.29 -10.80
N VAL A 283 -2.95 36.91 -11.01
CA VAL A 283 -2.23 37.61 -9.95
C VAL A 283 -3.03 38.83 -9.48
N ASN A 284 -3.60 39.61 -10.41
CA ASN A 284 -4.34 40.82 -10.07
C ASN A 284 -5.71 40.58 -9.42
N CYS A 285 -6.33 39.40 -9.60
CA CYS A 285 -7.67 39.16 -9.06
C CYS A 285 -7.72 39.07 -7.52
N LYS A 286 -6.61 38.71 -6.87
CA LYS A 286 -6.45 38.60 -5.40
C LYS A 286 -7.59 37.84 -4.71
N ASP A 287 -8.18 36.86 -5.39
CA ASP A 287 -9.27 36.02 -4.88
C ASP A 287 -8.86 34.54 -4.86
N GLU A 288 -9.07 33.90 -3.72
CA GLU A 288 -8.54 32.56 -3.42
C GLU A 288 -9.11 31.48 -4.35
N ILE A 289 -10.44 31.49 -4.54
CA ILE A 289 -11.16 30.51 -5.37
C ILE A 289 -10.78 30.71 -6.83
N ALA A 290 -10.71 31.97 -7.28
CA ALA A 290 -10.36 32.28 -8.66
C ALA A 290 -8.92 31.91 -8.99
N GLN A 291 -7.97 32.25 -8.13
CA GLN A 291 -6.57 31.90 -8.33
C GLN A 291 -6.35 30.40 -8.38
N PHE A 292 -6.94 29.64 -7.43
CA PHE A 292 -6.84 28.19 -7.41
C PHE A 292 -7.39 27.55 -8.69
N TYR A 293 -8.64 27.88 -9.05
CA TYR A 293 -9.31 27.26 -10.18
C TYR A 293 -8.67 27.63 -11.52
N LEU A 294 -8.30 28.89 -11.73
CA LEU A 294 -7.74 29.33 -13.00
C LEU A 294 -6.34 28.75 -13.24
N MET A 295 -5.52 28.65 -12.20
CA MET A 295 -4.22 27.98 -12.31
C MET A 295 -4.39 26.49 -12.63
N ASP A 296 -5.31 25.80 -11.96
CA ASP A 296 -5.63 24.39 -12.24
C ASP A 296 -6.20 24.22 -13.68
N CYS A 297 -7.01 25.17 -14.14
CA CYS A 297 -7.58 25.15 -15.49
C CYS A 297 -6.49 25.33 -16.57
N ILE A 298 -5.51 26.22 -16.37
CA ILE A 298 -4.35 26.35 -17.28
C ILE A 298 -3.64 25.00 -17.41
N ILE A 299 -3.34 24.36 -16.28
CA ILE A 299 -2.64 23.07 -16.24
C ILE A 299 -3.46 21.99 -16.96
N GLN A 300 -4.79 21.97 -16.83
CA GLN A 300 -5.64 20.96 -17.45
C GLN A 300 -5.88 21.18 -18.95
N VAL A 301 -6.05 22.43 -19.37
CA VAL A 301 -6.54 22.77 -20.70
C VAL A 301 -5.44 22.80 -21.75
N PHE A 302 -4.26 23.32 -21.42
CA PHE A 302 -3.17 23.45 -22.38
C PHE A 302 -2.32 22.17 -22.50
N PRO A 303 -1.66 21.93 -23.65
CA PRO A 303 -0.77 20.79 -23.88
C PRO A 303 0.48 20.81 -23.00
N ASP A 304 1.08 19.64 -22.78
CA ASP A 304 2.26 19.47 -21.92
C ASP A 304 3.53 20.10 -22.49
N GLU A 305 3.68 20.12 -23.82
CA GLU A 305 4.77 20.82 -24.53
C GLU A 305 4.81 22.31 -24.20
N TYR A 306 3.63 22.94 -24.08
CA TYR A 306 3.50 24.37 -23.80
C TYR A 306 3.91 24.65 -22.36
N HIS A 307 3.50 23.77 -21.43
CA HIS A 307 3.89 23.86 -20.02
C HIS A 307 5.40 23.75 -19.86
N LEU A 308 6.08 22.83 -20.56
CA LEU A 308 7.54 22.67 -20.49
C LEU A 308 8.30 23.94 -20.84
N GLN A 309 7.98 24.55 -22.00
CA GLN A 309 8.67 25.76 -22.46
C GLN A 309 8.34 26.99 -21.62
N THR A 310 7.17 27.01 -20.97
CA THR A 310 6.69 28.15 -20.17
C THR A 310 6.80 27.96 -18.65
N LEU A 311 7.47 26.89 -18.19
CA LEU A 311 7.64 26.56 -16.77
C LEU A 311 8.12 27.76 -15.94
N GLU A 312 9.07 28.54 -16.45
CA GLU A 312 9.64 29.68 -15.72
C GLU A 312 8.60 30.78 -15.47
N VAL A 313 7.78 31.09 -16.47
CA VAL A 313 6.74 32.13 -16.38
C VAL A 313 5.62 31.67 -15.46
N LEU A 314 5.18 30.42 -15.60
CA LEU A 314 4.11 29.84 -14.78
C LEU A 314 4.53 29.70 -13.31
N LEU A 315 5.74 29.18 -13.05
CA LEU A 315 6.28 29.04 -11.70
C LEU A 315 6.63 30.40 -11.06
N GLY A 316 7.01 31.40 -11.86
CA GLY A 316 7.23 32.77 -11.39
C GLY A 316 5.97 33.47 -10.90
N ALA A 317 4.79 33.04 -11.36
CA ALA A 317 3.50 33.55 -10.88
C ALA A 317 3.05 32.91 -9.55
N CYS A 318 3.47 31.68 -9.23
CA CYS A 318 3.05 30.96 -8.02
C CYS A 318 3.36 31.71 -6.71
N PRO A 319 4.55 32.32 -6.49
CA PRO A 319 4.83 33.10 -5.29
C PRO A 319 3.98 34.37 -5.13
N GLN A 320 3.36 34.86 -6.20
CA GLN A 320 2.56 36.10 -6.19
C GLN A 320 1.10 35.86 -5.83
N LEU A 321 0.70 34.58 -5.67
CA LEU A 321 -0.66 34.19 -5.29
C LEU A 321 -0.89 34.43 -3.79
N GLN A 322 -2.18 34.50 -3.40
CA GLN A 322 -2.55 34.67 -2.00
C GLN A 322 -2.09 33.46 -1.14
N PRO A 323 -1.63 33.67 0.11
CA PRO A 323 -1.16 32.60 1.00
C PRO A 323 -2.18 31.49 1.27
N SER A 324 -3.47 31.81 1.22
CA SER A 324 -4.59 30.90 1.45
C SER A 324 -4.91 29.99 0.25
N VAL A 325 -4.32 30.24 -0.92
CA VAL A 325 -4.51 29.40 -2.12
C VAL A 325 -3.81 28.07 -1.93
N ASP A 326 -4.49 26.98 -2.30
CA ASP A 326 -3.95 25.62 -2.21
C ASP A 326 -2.94 25.32 -3.33
N ILE A 327 -1.81 26.03 -3.34
CA ILE A 327 -0.74 25.91 -4.34
C ILE A 327 -0.17 24.49 -4.38
N LYS A 328 -0.21 23.76 -3.24
CA LYS A 328 0.27 22.38 -3.16
C LYS A 328 -0.40 21.49 -4.20
N THR A 329 -1.72 21.60 -4.35
CA THR A 329 -2.51 20.73 -5.25
C THR A 329 -2.27 21.10 -6.70
N VAL A 330 -2.15 22.41 -7.00
CA VAL A 330 -1.84 22.93 -8.33
C VAL A 330 -0.47 22.42 -8.81
N LEU A 331 0.58 22.61 -8.01
CA LEU A 331 1.92 22.16 -8.38
C LEU A 331 2.05 20.63 -8.40
N SER A 332 1.37 19.92 -7.49
CA SER A 332 1.37 18.45 -7.50
C SER A 332 0.76 17.89 -8.79
N ARG A 333 -0.36 18.45 -9.24
CA ARG A 333 -0.98 18.07 -10.53
C ARG A 333 -0.11 18.39 -11.73
N LEU A 334 0.57 19.54 -11.73
CA LEU A 334 1.53 19.87 -12.78
C LEU A 334 2.65 18.83 -12.84
N MET A 335 3.26 18.50 -11.70
CA MET A 335 4.34 17.50 -11.62
C MET A 335 3.87 16.10 -12.01
N GLU A 336 2.68 15.68 -11.57
CA GLU A 336 2.08 14.39 -11.96
C GLU A 336 1.84 14.32 -13.46
N ARG A 337 1.31 15.40 -14.06
CA ARG A 337 1.04 15.46 -15.50
C ARG A 337 2.34 15.41 -16.31
N LEU A 338 3.36 16.18 -15.92
CA LEU A 338 4.69 16.13 -16.55
C LEU A 338 5.38 14.77 -16.36
N SER A 339 5.20 14.13 -15.21
CA SER A 339 5.71 12.78 -14.95
C SER A 339 5.05 11.74 -15.87
N ASN A 340 3.72 11.82 -16.05
CA ASN A 340 2.99 10.94 -16.96
C ASN A 340 3.36 11.20 -18.43
N TYR A 341 3.62 12.45 -18.79
CA TYR A 341 4.13 12.82 -20.12
C TYR A 341 5.51 12.21 -20.38
N ALA A 342 6.44 12.37 -19.44
CA ALA A 342 7.76 11.74 -19.53
C ALA A 342 7.70 10.20 -19.63
N ALA A 343 6.73 9.56 -18.95
CA ALA A 343 6.51 8.12 -19.06
C ALA A 343 5.92 7.69 -20.41
N SER A 344 5.16 8.56 -21.06
CA SER A 344 4.47 8.25 -22.32
C SER A 344 5.36 8.48 -23.55
N SER A 345 6.32 9.41 -23.49
CA SER A 345 7.17 9.81 -24.61
C SER A 345 8.65 9.86 -24.23
N SER A 346 9.35 8.73 -24.44
CA SER A 346 10.80 8.62 -24.17
C SER A 346 11.67 9.55 -25.04
N GLU A 347 11.14 10.06 -26.15
CA GLU A 347 11.84 11.00 -27.06
C GLU A 347 11.96 12.42 -26.49
N VAL A 348 11.17 12.77 -25.46
CA VAL A 348 11.11 14.12 -24.87
C VAL A 348 12.07 14.28 -23.68
N LEU A 349 12.63 13.18 -23.15
CA LEU A 349 13.61 13.19 -22.06
C LEU A 349 14.80 14.16 -22.29
N PRO A 350 15.34 14.32 -23.51
CA PRO A 350 16.36 15.32 -23.80
C PRO A 350 15.86 16.77 -23.68
N GLU A 351 14.60 17.05 -23.98
CA GLU A 351 14.02 18.40 -23.83
C GLU A 351 13.86 18.77 -22.35
N PHE A 352 13.50 17.81 -21.49
CA PHE A 352 13.48 18.02 -20.03
C PHE A 352 14.86 18.39 -19.47
N LEU A 353 15.92 17.79 -20.03
CA LEU A 353 17.31 18.10 -19.68
C LEU A 353 17.72 19.49 -20.20
N GLN A 354 17.32 19.86 -21.42
CA GLN A 354 17.59 21.18 -21.99
C GLN A 354 16.90 22.32 -21.22
N VAL A 355 15.68 22.07 -20.73
CA VAL A 355 14.90 23.08 -19.98
C VAL A 355 15.31 23.16 -18.50
N GLU A 356 16.19 22.25 -18.02
CA GLU A 356 16.56 22.12 -16.61
C GLU A 356 15.32 22.08 -15.69
N ALA A 357 14.29 21.33 -16.09
CA ALA A 357 12.98 21.34 -15.43
C ALA A 357 13.08 21.07 -13.91
N PHE A 358 13.98 20.17 -13.50
CA PHE A 358 14.23 19.88 -12.08
C PHE A 358 14.75 21.11 -11.31
N SER A 359 15.77 21.79 -11.83
CA SER A 359 16.36 22.99 -11.20
C SER A 359 15.30 24.08 -11.04
N ARG A 360 14.50 24.30 -12.09
CA ARG A 360 13.44 25.30 -12.10
C ARG A 360 12.33 24.96 -11.10
N LEU A 361 11.87 23.71 -11.07
CA LEU A 361 10.86 23.24 -10.12
C LEU A 361 11.35 23.31 -8.67
N ASN A 362 12.58 22.87 -8.40
CA ASN A 362 13.16 22.90 -7.05
C ASN A 362 13.31 24.35 -6.55
N ASN A 363 13.84 25.25 -7.39
CA ASN A 363 13.96 26.67 -7.06
C ASN A 363 12.58 27.33 -6.87
N ALA A 364 11.59 26.97 -7.69
CA ALA A 364 10.24 27.49 -7.57
C ALA A 364 9.56 27.03 -6.27
N ILE A 365 9.67 25.74 -5.92
CA ILE A 365 9.14 25.19 -4.67
C ILE A 365 9.81 25.89 -3.48
N GLY A 366 11.13 26.10 -3.52
CA GLY A 366 11.85 26.90 -2.52
C GLY A 366 11.26 28.30 -2.36
N LYS A 367 11.10 29.05 -3.47
CA LYS A 367 10.51 30.40 -3.46
C LYS A 367 9.06 30.43 -2.98
N VAL A 368 8.25 29.41 -3.33
CA VAL A 368 6.85 29.31 -2.89
C VAL A 368 6.77 29.06 -1.38
N ILE A 369 7.65 28.19 -0.85
CA ILE A 369 7.71 27.90 0.59
C ILE A 369 8.21 29.13 1.37
N GLU A 370 9.13 29.92 0.81
CA GLU A 370 9.58 31.19 1.41
C GLU A 370 8.49 32.27 1.37
N ALA A 371 7.74 32.35 0.27
CA ALA A 371 6.67 33.33 0.09
C ALA A 371 5.42 33.02 0.93
N GLN A 372 5.23 31.77 1.36
CA GLN A 372 4.10 31.35 2.21
C GLN A 372 4.57 30.88 3.60
N PRO A 373 4.71 31.80 4.57
CA PRO A 373 5.11 31.45 5.94
C PRO A 373 4.07 30.61 6.69
N ASP A 374 2.79 30.73 6.33
CA ASP A 374 1.67 30.00 6.96
C ASP A 374 1.42 28.61 6.35
N MET A 375 2.25 28.14 5.40
CA MET A 375 2.05 26.83 4.77
C MET A 375 2.25 25.70 5.80
N PRO A 376 1.26 24.79 5.96
CA PRO A 376 1.43 23.61 6.81
C PRO A 376 2.60 22.74 6.36
N ILE A 377 3.32 22.12 7.29
CA ILE A 377 4.45 21.20 7.03
C ILE A 377 4.03 20.12 6.03
N PHE A 378 2.81 19.59 6.19
CA PHE A 378 2.18 18.65 5.27
C PHE A 378 2.20 19.13 3.81
N GLY A 379 1.92 20.41 3.57
CA GLY A 379 1.92 20.99 2.22
C GLY A 379 3.32 21.00 1.60
N ALA A 380 4.33 21.42 2.36
CA ALA A 380 5.72 21.43 1.91
C ALA A 380 6.24 20.00 1.62
N VAL A 381 5.97 19.04 2.52
CA VAL A 381 6.37 17.64 2.32
C VAL A 381 5.65 17.02 1.11
N THR A 382 4.38 17.35 0.88
CA THR A 382 3.63 16.87 -0.31
C THR A 382 4.26 17.39 -1.60
N LEU A 383 4.72 18.64 -1.63
CA LEU A 383 5.43 19.21 -2.77
C LEU A 383 6.76 18.51 -3.02
N TYR A 384 7.55 18.27 -1.97
CA TYR A 384 8.81 17.52 -2.10
C TYR A 384 8.59 16.06 -2.49
N SER A 385 7.50 15.43 -2.03
CA SER A 385 7.10 14.06 -2.41
C SER A 385 6.74 13.98 -3.89
N SER A 386 5.96 14.95 -4.37
CA SER A 386 5.62 15.06 -5.79
C SER A 386 6.86 15.36 -6.65
N LEU A 387 7.76 16.22 -6.17
CA LEU A 387 9.02 16.53 -6.85
C LEU A 387 9.95 15.31 -6.91
N LEU A 388 10.04 14.54 -5.82
CA LEU A 388 10.85 13.32 -5.77
C LEU A 388 10.26 12.28 -6.74
N THR A 389 8.95 12.09 -6.72
CA THR A 389 8.25 11.18 -7.64
C THR A 389 8.53 11.57 -9.09
N PHE A 390 8.42 12.86 -9.42
CA PHE A 390 8.78 13.39 -10.74
C PHE A 390 10.25 13.11 -11.09
N THR A 391 11.18 13.39 -10.17
CA THR A 391 12.62 13.20 -10.38
C THR A 391 12.95 11.73 -10.64
N LEU A 392 12.34 10.81 -9.89
CA LEU A 392 12.55 9.38 -10.04
C LEU A 392 12.00 8.83 -11.37
N HIS A 393 10.96 9.47 -11.93
CA HIS A 393 10.40 9.08 -13.23
C HIS A 393 11.18 9.67 -14.41
N VAL A 394 11.61 10.94 -14.31
CA VAL A 394 12.29 11.64 -15.41
C VAL A 394 13.79 11.36 -15.45
N HIS A 395 14.43 11.20 -14.28
CA HIS A 395 15.88 11.00 -14.15
C HIS A 395 16.21 9.85 -13.18
N PRO A 396 15.97 8.58 -13.58
CA PRO A 396 16.29 7.42 -12.74
C PRO A 396 17.80 7.28 -12.46
N ASP A 397 18.67 7.79 -13.34
CA ASP A 397 20.13 7.61 -13.20
C ASP A 397 20.81 8.68 -12.32
N ARG A 398 20.13 9.78 -12.01
CA ARG A 398 20.71 10.93 -11.29
C ARG A 398 20.30 10.95 -9.82
N LEU A 399 21.04 10.19 -9.02
CA LEU A 399 20.89 10.14 -7.55
C LEU A 399 21.13 11.51 -6.88
N ASP A 400 21.95 12.37 -7.48
CA ASP A 400 22.23 13.72 -6.97
C ASP A 400 20.95 14.56 -6.79
N TYR A 401 20.00 14.43 -7.73
CA TYR A 401 18.76 15.19 -7.70
C TYR A 401 17.82 14.67 -6.61
N ALA A 402 17.74 13.35 -6.45
CA ALA A 402 16.99 12.75 -5.34
C ALA A 402 17.58 13.16 -3.98
N ASP A 403 18.91 13.16 -3.82
CA ASP A 403 19.58 13.58 -2.59
C ASP A 403 19.38 15.08 -2.31
N GLN A 404 19.36 15.93 -3.34
CA GLN A 404 19.05 17.36 -3.20
C GLN A 404 17.61 17.60 -2.72
N VAL A 405 16.61 16.86 -3.23
CA VAL A 405 15.22 16.98 -2.76
C VAL A 405 15.10 16.55 -1.30
N LEU A 406 15.73 15.43 -0.93
CA LEU A 406 15.77 14.97 0.46
C LEU A 406 16.50 15.98 1.36
N GLY A 407 17.60 16.57 0.90
CA GLY A 407 18.34 17.61 1.61
C GLY A 407 17.54 18.91 1.80
N SER A 408 16.78 19.33 0.79
CA SER A 408 15.86 20.49 0.90
C SER A 408 14.70 20.19 1.87
N CYS A 409 14.14 18.98 1.82
CA CYS A 409 13.13 18.54 2.77
C CYS A 409 13.70 18.51 4.19
N PHE A 410 14.91 17.98 4.37
CA PHE A 410 15.62 17.96 5.65
C PHE A 410 15.83 19.36 6.24
N LYS A 411 16.32 20.32 5.45
CA LYS A 411 16.49 21.71 5.92
C LYS A 411 15.18 22.32 6.41
N LYS A 412 14.05 21.99 5.75
CA LYS A 412 12.73 22.46 6.19
C LYS A 412 12.28 21.75 7.47
N LEU A 413 12.49 20.45 7.60
CA LEU A 413 12.16 19.68 8.81
C LEU A 413 13.01 20.14 10.02
N GLN A 414 14.28 20.47 9.81
CA GLN A 414 15.16 21.02 10.84
C GLN A 414 14.63 22.33 11.42
N SER A 415 13.95 23.15 10.62
CA SER A 415 13.37 24.42 11.09
C SER A 415 12.13 24.25 11.99
N VAL A 416 11.53 23.06 12.03
CA VAL A 416 10.24 22.81 12.69
C VAL A 416 10.37 21.87 13.90
N GLY A 417 11.37 20.98 13.93
CA GLY A 417 11.54 19.99 14.99
C GLY A 417 10.83 18.66 14.70
N LYS A 418 10.49 17.89 15.74
CA LYS A 418 9.81 16.59 15.58
C LYS A 418 8.38 16.78 15.05
N VAL A 419 8.01 16.02 14.02
CA VAL A 419 6.71 16.11 13.36
C VAL A 419 5.69 15.24 14.10
N GLU A 420 4.74 15.85 14.81
CA GLU A 420 3.65 15.13 15.50
C GLU A 420 2.38 14.98 14.63
N ASP A 421 2.33 15.62 13.47
CA ASP A 421 1.16 15.60 12.58
C ASP A 421 1.03 14.29 11.79
N ASN A 422 0.03 13.46 12.12
CA ASN A 422 -0.31 12.19 11.45
C ASN A 422 -0.47 12.26 9.92
N LYS A 423 -0.82 13.44 9.37
CA LYS A 423 -0.93 13.63 7.92
C LYS A 423 0.44 13.88 7.29
N ALA A 424 1.30 14.63 7.97
CA ALA A 424 2.65 14.90 7.51
C ALA A 424 3.51 13.64 7.58
N THR A 425 3.41 12.86 8.66
CA THR A 425 4.14 11.59 8.81
C THR A 425 3.81 10.60 7.68
N LYS A 426 2.53 10.44 7.32
CA LYS A 426 2.12 9.62 6.15
C LYS A 426 2.75 10.08 4.83
N GLN A 427 2.91 11.38 4.63
CA GLN A 427 3.55 11.91 3.42
C GLN A 427 5.06 11.75 3.46
N ILE A 428 5.70 11.83 4.63
CA ILE A 428 7.12 11.52 4.77
C ILE A 428 7.36 10.04 4.48
N VAL A 429 6.50 9.14 4.95
CA VAL A 429 6.56 7.72 4.60
C VAL A 429 6.44 7.52 3.08
N ALA A 430 5.49 8.20 2.42
CA ALA A 430 5.36 8.14 0.96
C ALA A 430 6.60 8.70 0.22
N LEU A 431 7.20 9.78 0.74
CA LEU A 431 8.43 10.36 0.22
C LEU A 431 9.59 9.35 0.31
N LEU A 432 9.74 8.67 1.45
CA LEU A 432 10.83 7.71 1.67
C LEU A 432 10.58 6.36 0.97
N SER A 433 9.32 5.97 0.74
CA SER A 433 8.98 4.75 0.00
C SER A 433 9.17 4.90 -1.50
N ALA A 434 9.01 6.09 -2.08
CA ALA A 434 9.11 6.31 -3.53
C ALA A 434 10.47 5.87 -4.12
N PRO A 435 11.65 6.20 -3.53
CA PRO A 435 12.92 5.65 -3.97
C PRO A 435 13.00 4.13 -3.86
N LEU A 436 12.45 3.54 -2.79
CA LEU A 436 12.53 2.10 -2.53
C LEU A 436 11.69 1.26 -3.51
N GLU A 437 10.63 1.84 -4.06
CA GLU A 437 9.80 1.18 -5.08
C GLU A 437 10.43 1.22 -6.47
N LYS A 438 11.22 2.26 -6.77
CA LYS A 438 11.81 2.45 -8.11
C LYS A 438 13.22 1.87 -8.24
N TYR A 439 14.06 2.03 -7.23
CA TYR A 439 15.38 1.43 -7.24
C TYR A 439 15.26 -0.05 -6.84
N ASN A 440 15.30 -0.94 -7.82
CA ASN A 440 15.35 -2.39 -7.58
C ASN A 440 16.51 -2.80 -6.64
N ASP A 441 17.55 -1.97 -6.56
CA ASP A 441 18.68 -2.14 -5.63
C ASP A 441 18.64 -1.11 -4.49
N ILE A 442 18.30 -1.58 -3.29
CA ILE A 442 18.23 -0.81 -2.05
C ILE A 442 19.60 -0.28 -1.64
N VAL A 443 20.69 -0.91 -2.10
CA VAL A 443 22.05 -0.40 -1.91
C VAL A 443 22.20 0.99 -2.53
N THR A 444 21.43 1.30 -3.58
CA THR A 444 21.44 2.62 -4.24
C THR A 444 20.68 3.65 -3.41
N ALA A 445 19.57 3.27 -2.78
CA ALA A 445 18.84 4.13 -1.85
C ALA A 445 19.65 4.39 -0.56
N LEU A 446 20.39 3.41 -0.06
CA LEU A 446 21.28 3.54 1.10
C LEU A 446 22.51 4.41 0.84
N LYS A 447 22.88 4.65 -0.43
CA LYS A 447 23.96 5.60 -0.78
C LYS A 447 23.54 7.07 -0.63
N LEU A 448 22.24 7.36 -0.47
CA LEU A 448 21.75 8.73 -0.31
C LEU A 448 22.14 9.25 1.08
N SER A 449 23.03 10.24 1.12
CA SER A 449 23.54 10.83 2.36
C SER A 449 22.45 11.47 3.23
N ASN A 450 21.41 12.06 2.61
CA ASN A 450 20.37 12.75 3.34
C ASN A 450 19.21 11.84 3.76
N TYR A 451 19.19 10.57 3.33
CA TYR A 451 18.12 9.63 3.66
C TYR A 451 18.09 9.26 5.16
N PRO A 452 19.22 8.88 5.80
CA PRO A 452 19.26 8.65 7.25
C PRO A 452 18.90 9.89 8.06
N CYS A 453 19.33 11.08 7.60
CA CYS A 453 19.07 12.34 8.28
C CYS A 453 17.57 12.68 8.37
N VAL A 454 16.77 12.37 7.33
CA VAL A 454 15.32 12.56 7.38
C VAL A 454 14.65 11.57 8.35
N MET A 455 15.20 10.37 8.50
CA MET A 455 14.67 9.34 9.39
C MET A 455 14.84 9.65 10.88
N GLU A 456 15.86 10.43 11.26
CA GLU A 456 16.08 10.86 12.66
C GLU A 456 14.98 11.78 13.22
N TYR A 457 14.24 12.47 12.35
CA TYR A 457 13.18 13.40 12.74
C TYR A 457 11.79 12.76 12.82
N LEU A 458 11.68 11.47 12.46
CA LEU A 458 10.44 10.70 12.58
C LEU A 458 10.18 10.33 14.05
N ASP A 459 8.90 10.20 14.39
CA ASP A 459 8.47 9.55 15.62
C ASP A 459 8.78 8.05 15.60
N THR A 460 8.82 7.43 16.78
CA THR A 460 9.22 6.03 16.90
C THR A 460 8.23 5.10 16.19
N GLU A 461 6.94 5.42 16.13
CA GLU A 461 5.92 4.60 15.46
C GLU A 461 6.13 4.62 13.94
N THR A 462 6.30 5.80 13.34
CA THR A 462 6.54 5.88 11.89
C THR A 462 7.93 5.38 11.47
N SER A 463 8.93 5.50 12.35
CA SER A 463 10.24 4.85 12.15
C SER A 463 10.09 3.33 12.04
N LYS A 464 9.24 2.70 12.86
CA LYS A 464 8.93 1.26 12.76
C LYS A 464 8.21 0.92 11.46
N ILE A 465 7.17 1.68 11.09
CA ILE A 465 6.43 1.47 9.83
C ILE A 465 7.40 1.55 8.64
N MET A 466 8.25 2.57 8.60
CA MET A 466 9.21 2.76 7.52
C MET A 466 10.24 1.63 7.47
N ALA A 467 10.74 1.18 8.62
CA ALA A 467 11.65 0.06 8.70
C ALA A 467 11.01 -1.25 8.20
N THR A 468 9.72 -1.50 8.50
CA THR A 468 8.96 -2.62 7.93
C THR A 468 8.81 -2.51 6.41
N VAL A 469 8.56 -1.31 5.87
CA VAL A 469 8.50 -1.06 4.42
C VAL A 469 9.85 -1.34 3.75
N ILE A 470 10.96 -0.92 4.38
CA ILE A 470 12.31 -1.24 3.91
C ILE A 470 12.52 -2.76 3.86
N ILE A 471 12.19 -3.48 4.92
CA ILE A 471 12.32 -4.94 4.98
C ILE A 471 11.48 -5.61 3.88
N GLN A 472 10.23 -5.19 3.70
CA GLN A 472 9.36 -5.73 2.65
C GLN A 472 9.92 -5.47 1.24
N SER A 473 10.54 -4.31 1.00
CA SER A 473 11.21 -4.02 -0.27
C SER A 473 12.43 -4.93 -0.49
N ILE A 474 13.26 -5.13 0.54
CA ILE A 474 14.40 -6.06 0.49
C ILE A 474 13.92 -7.47 0.15
N MET A 475 12.81 -7.90 0.76
CA MET A 475 12.23 -9.23 0.53
C MET A 475 11.66 -9.38 -0.89
N LYS A 476 10.99 -8.36 -1.42
CA LYS A 476 10.45 -8.40 -2.80
C LYS A 476 11.55 -8.51 -3.85
N ASN A 477 12.65 -7.78 -3.65
CA ASN A 477 13.73 -7.69 -4.64
C ASN A 477 14.83 -8.74 -4.43
N SER A 478 14.79 -9.50 -3.32
CA SER A 478 15.82 -10.50 -2.94
C SER A 478 17.25 -9.94 -2.97
N THR A 479 17.42 -8.66 -2.63
CA THR A 479 18.73 -7.98 -2.70
C THR A 479 19.69 -8.58 -1.68
N ARG A 480 20.81 -9.13 -2.16
CA ARG A 480 21.88 -9.63 -1.29
C ARG A 480 22.73 -8.45 -0.80
N ILE A 481 22.78 -8.24 0.51
CA ILE A 481 23.64 -7.23 1.13
C ILE A 481 24.96 -7.90 1.50
N SER A 482 26.01 -7.65 0.73
CA SER A 482 27.31 -8.31 0.90
C SER A 482 28.29 -7.60 1.83
N SER A 483 28.13 -6.31 2.12
CA SER A 483 29.14 -5.54 2.88
C SER A 483 28.71 -5.27 4.32
N ALA A 484 29.61 -5.51 5.28
CA ALA A 484 29.39 -5.27 6.71
C ALA A 484 29.00 -3.82 7.02
N ASP A 485 29.61 -2.84 6.35
CA ASP A 485 29.32 -1.42 6.55
C ASP A 485 27.89 -1.07 6.14
N LYS A 486 27.41 -1.68 5.05
CA LYS A 486 26.03 -1.49 4.56
C LYS A 486 25.02 -2.15 5.50
N VAL A 487 25.38 -3.28 6.08
CA VAL A 487 24.57 -3.97 7.09
C VAL A 487 24.49 -3.12 8.36
N GLU A 488 25.59 -2.52 8.81
CA GLU A 488 25.59 -1.61 9.97
C GLU A 488 24.71 -0.38 9.71
N ALA A 489 24.84 0.27 8.54
CA ALA A 489 23.98 1.39 8.16
C ALA A 489 22.49 1.01 8.10
N LEU A 490 22.16 -0.18 7.59
CA LEU A 490 20.79 -0.68 7.57
C LEU A 490 20.26 -0.91 9.00
N PHE A 491 21.05 -1.51 9.88
CA PHE A 491 20.63 -1.71 11.27
C PHE A 491 20.53 -0.40 12.06
N GLU A 492 21.33 0.61 11.73
CA GLU A 492 21.19 1.94 12.29
C GLU A 492 19.88 2.61 11.89
N LEU A 493 19.47 2.48 10.62
CA LEU A 493 18.14 2.90 10.14
C LEU A 493 17.01 2.14 10.86
N MET A 494 17.19 0.86 11.16
CA MET A 494 16.19 0.02 11.83
C MET A 494 16.27 0.06 13.36
N LYS A 495 17.02 0.98 13.96
CA LYS A 495 17.20 1.06 15.41
C LYS A 495 15.87 1.16 16.18
N GLY A 496 14.84 1.78 15.58
CA GLY A 496 13.49 1.86 16.16
C GLY A 496 12.76 0.51 16.31
N LEU A 497 13.05 -0.47 15.44
CA LEU A 497 12.54 -1.85 15.54
C LEU A 497 13.41 -2.74 16.44
N MET A 498 14.66 -2.32 16.71
CA MET A 498 15.62 -3.10 17.48
C MET A 498 15.67 -2.69 18.95
N LYS A 499 15.75 -1.40 19.28
CA LYS A 499 15.78 -0.95 20.68
C LYS A 499 14.39 -0.67 21.22
N ASP A 500 14.15 -0.99 22.48
CA ASP A 500 12.97 -0.55 23.18
C ASP A 500 13.08 0.97 23.40
N SER A 501 12.03 1.71 23.03
CA SER A 501 11.91 3.11 23.42
C SER A 501 11.82 3.16 24.94
N GLU A 502 12.78 3.79 25.61
CA GLU A 502 12.62 4.12 27.03
C GLU A 502 11.43 5.07 27.16
N GLY A 503 10.25 4.56 27.56
CA GLY A 503 9.20 5.40 28.10
C GLY A 503 7.75 5.20 27.66
N THR A 504 7.40 4.29 26.74
CA THR A 504 5.97 4.04 26.44
C THR A 504 5.63 2.57 26.51
N ALA A 505 5.10 2.16 27.66
CA ALA A 505 4.23 1.00 27.79
C ALA A 505 2.88 1.35 27.15
N GLU A 506 2.87 1.57 25.83
CA GLU A 506 1.65 1.43 25.06
C GLU A 506 1.42 -0.08 24.87
N GLU A 507 0.18 -0.52 25.05
CA GLU A 507 -0.25 -1.89 24.77
C GLU A 507 -0.07 -2.14 23.26
N VAL A 508 1.16 -2.48 22.85
CA VAL A 508 1.44 -2.94 21.49
C VAL A 508 0.69 -4.24 21.32
N ASP A 509 -0.14 -4.33 20.28
CA ASP A 509 -0.81 -5.58 19.91
C ASP A 509 0.26 -6.68 19.81
N GLU A 510 0.09 -7.76 20.56
CA GLU A 510 1.06 -8.86 20.59
C GLU A 510 1.24 -9.48 19.21
N ASP A 511 0.22 -9.41 18.35
CA ASP A 511 0.29 -9.99 17.01
C ASP A 511 1.04 -9.06 16.04
N ASP A 512 0.83 -7.75 16.09
CA ASP A 512 1.62 -6.77 15.32
C ASP A 512 3.10 -6.83 15.74
N PHE A 513 3.38 -6.92 17.05
CA PHE A 513 4.74 -7.06 17.56
C PHE A 513 5.40 -8.36 17.05
N LYS A 514 4.67 -9.47 17.00
CA LYS A 514 5.18 -10.73 16.43
C LYS A 514 5.47 -10.59 14.94
N GLU A 515 4.61 -9.94 14.17
CA GLU A 515 4.83 -9.71 12.74
C GLU A 515 6.05 -8.82 12.45
N GLU A 516 6.24 -7.76 13.24
CA GLU A 516 7.44 -6.91 13.19
C GLU A 516 8.71 -7.74 13.43
N GLN A 517 8.75 -8.51 14.51
CA GLN A 517 9.93 -9.32 14.85
C GLN A 517 10.15 -10.47 13.86
N ASN A 518 9.09 -11.06 13.31
CA ASN A 518 9.19 -12.04 12.23
C ASN A 518 9.75 -11.44 10.93
N SER A 519 9.49 -10.15 10.68
CA SER A 519 10.07 -9.45 9.52
C SER A 519 11.58 -9.25 9.71
N VAL A 520 12.02 -8.87 10.91
CA VAL A 520 13.45 -8.80 11.26
C VAL A 520 14.11 -10.19 11.17
N ALA A 521 13.44 -11.23 11.66
CA ALA A 521 13.90 -12.62 11.56
C ALA A 521 14.15 -13.04 10.10
N ARG A 522 13.25 -12.69 9.18
CA ARG A 522 13.40 -12.95 7.74
C ARG A 522 14.58 -12.20 7.15
N LEU A 523 14.77 -10.93 7.54
CA LEU A 523 15.91 -10.15 7.08
C LEU A 523 17.24 -10.79 7.46
N ILE A 524 17.39 -11.26 8.70
CA ILE A 524 18.60 -11.94 9.18
C ILE A 524 18.95 -13.18 8.33
N GLN A 525 17.94 -13.91 7.87
CA GLN A 525 18.13 -15.08 7.01
C GLN A 525 18.56 -14.70 5.58
N MET A 526 18.30 -13.47 5.13
CA MET A 526 18.68 -12.98 3.80
C MET A 526 20.12 -12.45 3.73
N LEU A 527 20.75 -12.19 4.89
CA LEU A 527 22.15 -11.77 4.99
C LEU A 527 23.07 -12.99 4.79
N ILE A 528 23.24 -13.40 3.53
CA ILE A 528 24.18 -14.47 3.15
C ILE A 528 25.21 -13.86 2.19
N ASN A 529 26.49 -13.97 2.57
CA ASN A 529 27.62 -13.64 1.71
C ASN A 529 28.40 -14.93 1.38
N ASP A 530 28.96 -14.97 0.17
CA ASP A 530 29.75 -16.11 -0.32
C ASP A 530 31.18 -16.11 0.25
N ASP A 531 31.65 -14.96 0.78
CA ASP A 531 32.96 -14.83 1.45
C ASP A 531 32.88 -15.11 2.98
N PRO A 532 33.69 -16.06 3.52
CA PRO A 532 33.65 -16.44 4.94
C PRO A 532 34.05 -15.31 5.89
N GLU A 533 35.02 -14.48 5.53
CA GLU A 533 35.53 -13.42 6.41
C GLU A 533 34.54 -12.26 6.51
N GLU A 534 33.97 -11.84 5.39
CA GLU A 534 32.90 -10.84 5.37
C GLU A 534 31.63 -11.35 6.07
N MET A 535 31.27 -12.62 5.88
CA MET A 535 30.14 -13.24 6.59
C MET A 535 30.37 -13.22 8.12
N PHE A 536 31.58 -13.51 8.59
CA PHE A 536 31.89 -13.43 10.02
C PHE A 536 31.82 -11.99 10.55
N LYS A 537 32.31 -11.00 9.80
CA LYS A 537 32.16 -9.57 10.15
C LYS A 537 30.69 -9.17 10.24
N ILE A 538 29.87 -9.58 9.27
CA ILE A 538 28.42 -9.36 9.28
C ILE A 538 27.79 -10.00 10.51
N MET A 539 28.15 -11.23 10.85
CA MET A 539 27.64 -11.92 12.03
C MET A 539 28.00 -11.19 13.34
N CYS A 540 29.21 -10.66 13.46
CA CYS A 540 29.64 -9.86 14.61
C CYS A 540 28.83 -8.55 14.74
N VAL A 541 28.58 -7.86 13.62
CA VAL A 541 27.76 -6.64 13.58
C VAL A 541 26.32 -6.96 13.98
N VAL A 542 25.73 -8.00 13.37
CA VAL A 542 24.36 -8.47 13.67
C VAL A 542 24.23 -8.83 15.15
N ARG A 543 25.17 -9.59 15.70
CA ARG A 543 25.20 -9.94 17.12
C ARG A 543 25.19 -8.68 17.99
N LYS A 544 26.12 -7.74 17.75
CA LYS A 544 26.23 -6.49 18.53
C LYS A 544 24.90 -5.73 18.57
N GLN A 545 24.19 -5.66 17.44
CA GLN A 545 22.91 -4.97 17.36
C GLN A 545 21.78 -5.75 18.04
N ILE A 546 21.67 -7.07 17.83
CA ILE A 546 20.65 -7.92 18.48
C ILE A 546 20.76 -7.86 20.01
N MET A 547 21.99 -7.85 20.55
CA MET A 547 22.20 -7.77 22.01
C MET A 547 21.64 -6.47 22.63
N THR A 548 21.39 -5.43 21.85
CA THR A 548 20.78 -4.18 22.34
C THR A 548 19.24 -4.20 22.37
N GLY A 549 18.59 -5.26 21.89
CA GLY A 549 17.16 -5.28 21.60
C GLY A 549 16.20 -5.69 22.73
N GLY A 550 16.68 -5.82 23.96
CA GLY A 550 15.85 -6.09 25.12
C GLY A 550 15.28 -7.53 25.21
N PRO A 551 14.77 -7.94 26.38
CA PRO A 551 14.44 -9.34 26.67
C PRO A 551 13.22 -9.89 25.91
N LYS A 552 12.31 -9.03 25.43
CA LYS A 552 11.09 -9.47 24.71
C LYS A 552 11.33 -9.79 23.23
N ARG A 553 12.34 -9.20 22.58
CA ARG A 553 12.65 -9.37 21.14
C ARG A 553 13.66 -10.47 20.86
N LEU A 554 14.53 -10.75 21.83
CA LEU A 554 15.58 -11.77 21.72
C LEU A 554 15.05 -13.19 21.40
N PRO A 555 13.89 -13.66 21.92
CA PRO A 555 13.34 -14.97 21.56
C PRO A 555 13.01 -15.13 20.06
N TYR A 556 12.73 -14.04 19.36
CA TYR A 556 12.36 -14.07 17.94
C TYR A 556 13.57 -13.86 17.01
N THR A 557 14.57 -13.09 17.44
CA THR A 557 15.72 -12.70 16.60
C THR A 557 16.92 -13.63 16.75
N ILE A 558 17.11 -14.27 17.92
CA ILE A 558 18.21 -15.21 18.16
C ILE A 558 18.07 -16.49 17.33
N PRO A 559 16.92 -17.19 17.27
CA PRO A 559 16.83 -18.44 16.51
C PRO A 559 17.16 -18.26 15.01
N PRO A 560 16.63 -17.26 14.28
CA PRO A 560 17.02 -16.99 12.90
C PRO A 560 18.50 -16.66 12.75
N PHE A 561 19.10 -15.93 13.71
CA PHE A 561 20.54 -15.66 13.70
C PHE A 561 21.36 -16.95 13.85
N VAL A 562 20.99 -17.82 14.80
CA VAL A 562 21.62 -19.13 14.97
C VAL A 562 21.46 -19.96 13.70
N PHE A 563 20.25 -20.10 13.16
CA PHE A 563 20.04 -20.85 11.92
C PHE A 563 20.76 -20.25 10.70
N SER A 564 20.87 -18.93 10.58
CA SER A 564 21.65 -18.28 9.53
C SER A 564 23.14 -18.60 9.67
N SER A 565 23.65 -18.55 10.91
CA SER A 565 25.03 -18.92 11.25
C SER A 565 25.32 -20.41 11.01
N LEU A 566 24.32 -21.28 11.22
CA LEU A 566 24.42 -22.73 11.01
C LEU A 566 24.23 -23.15 9.54
N LYS A 567 23.56 -22.31 8.72
CA LYS A 567 23.36 -22.54 7.27
C LYS A 567 24.62 -22.28 6.44
N VAL A 568 25.67 -21.76 7.06
CA VAL A 568 27.00 -21.71 6.44
C VAL A 568 27.33 -23.13 5.96
N PRO A 569 27.45 -23.36 4.64
CA PRO A 569 27.30 -24.70 4.09
C PRO A 569 28.44 -25.62 4.54
N PRO A 570 28.17 -26.93 4.77
CA PRO A 570 29.20 -27.94 5.08
C PRO A 570 30.34 -27.99 4.05
N SER A 571 30.12 -27.49 2.83
CA SER A 571 31.16 -27.32 1.80
C SER A 571 32.23 -26.28 2.18
N LEU A 572 31.88 -25.27 2.97
CA LEU A 572 32.81 -24.24 3.46
C LEU A 572 33.69 -24.78 4.60
N VAL A 573 33.13 -25.63 5.47
CA VAL A 573 33.89 -26.35 6.51
C VAL A 573 34.84 -27.36 5.88
N ARG A 574 34.40 -28.07 4.83
CA ARG A 574 35.24 -29.00 4.06
C ARG A 574 36.31 -28.30 3.21
N GLN A 575 36.09 -27.04 2.77
CA GLN A 575 37.12 -26.22 2.13
C GLN A 575 38.15 -25.67 3.12
N LEU A 576 37.74 -25.31 4.34
CA LEU A 576 38.65 -24.83 5.39
C LEU A 576 39.52 -25.95 5.98
N GLN A 577 39.03 -27.19 6.07
CA GLN A 577 39.85 -28.36 6.43
C GLN A 577 40.91 -28.71 5.37
N GLY A 578 40.76 -28.23 4.13
CA GLY A 578 41.74 -28.45 3.04
C GLY A 578 42.93 -27.49 3.06
N GLN A 579 42.94 -26.48 3.94
CA GLN A 579 43.98 -25.43 4.02
C GLN A 579 44.81 -25.49 5.32
N ASP A 580 44.87 -26.64 6.00
CA ASP A 580 45.68 -26.85 7.22
C ASP A 580 47.22 -26.94 6.98
N GLU A 581 47.74 -26.40 5.87
CA GLU A 581 49.19 -26.28 5.62
C GLU A 581 49.62 -24.85 5.26
N ASN A 582 49.35 -23.85 6.12
CA ASN A 582 50.09 -22.59 6.09
C ASN A 582 50.51 -22.15 7.51
N PRO A 583 51.81 -22.26 7.89
CA PRO A 583 52.29 -21.97 9.23
C PRO A 583 52.64 -20.48 9.49
N PHE A 584 52.08 -19.53 8.75
CA PHE A 584 52.31 -18.09 8.97
C PHE A 584 51.11 -17.22 8.54
N GLY A 585 50.53 -16.47 9.49
CA GLY A 585 49.79 -15.23 9.23
C GLY A 585 48.26 -15.29 9.42
N ASP A 586 47.79 -14.56 10.44
CA ASP A 586 46.42 -14.21 10.83
C ASP A 586 45.48 -15.35 11.26
N GLU A 587 44.76 -15.13 12.37
CA GLU A 587 43.82 -16.06 13.00
C GLU A 587 42.71 -16.46 12.00
N ALA A 588 42.96 -17.51 11.23
CA ALA A 588 41.97 -18.10 10.34
C ALA A 588 40.70 -18.39 11.15
N THR A 589 39.57 -17.90 10.64
CA THR A 589 38.24 -18.01 11.28
C THR A 589 37.86 -19.47 11.36
N THR A 590 38.27 -20.13 12.45
CA THR A 590 38.03 -21.55 12.63
C THR A 590 36.56 -21.76 12.99
N PRO A 591 35.92 -22.87 12.56
CA PRO A 591 34.55 -23.19 12.95
C PRO A 591 34.31 -23.12 14.47
N LYS A 592 35.36 -23.34 15.27
CA LYS A 592 35.39 -23.17 16.72
C LYS A 592 35.05 -21.74 17.18
N THR A 593 35.53 -20.69 16.52
CA THR A 593 35.22 -19.30 16.91
C THR A 593 33.76 -18.96 16.62
N ILE A 594 33.19 -19.52 15.55
CA ILE A 594 31.75 -19.40 15.23
C ILE A 594 30.91 -20.11 16.29
N PHE A 595 31.26 -21.34 16.67
CA PHE A 595 30.54 -22.04 17.73
C PHE A 595 30.69 -21.38 19.11
N GLN A 596 31.85 -20.80 19.43
CA GLN A 596 32.02 -19.98 20.63
C GLN A 596 31.14 -18.72 20.60
N LEU A 597 31.04 -18.06 19.45
CA LEU A 597 30.17 -16.90 19.23
C LEU A 597 28.69 -17.27 19.44
N LEU A 598 28.28 -18.44 18.92
CA LEU A 598 26.94 -18.98 19.11
C LEU A 598 26.67 -19.33 20.57
N ASN A 599 27.62 -19.98 21.26
CA ASN A 599 27.48 -20.31 22.68
C ASN A 599 27.25 -19.05 23.52
N GLN A 600 28.10 -18.03 23.35
CA GLN A 600 27.94 -16.77 24.07
C GLN A 600 26.63 -16.04 23.71
N THR A 601 26.06 -16.27 22.53
CA THR A 601 24.77 -15.67 22.13
C THR A 601 23.60 -16.41 22.77
N ILE A 602 23.68 -17.74 22.86
CA ILE A 602 22.65 -18.55 23.53
C ILE A 602 22.72 -18.36 25.05
N GLU A 603 23.90 -18.16 25.65
CA GLU A 603 24.04 -17.79 27.06
C GLU A 603 23.26 -16.52 27.42
N VAL A 604 23.24 -15.51 26.54
CA VAL A 604 22.43 -14.30 26.77
C VAL A 604 20.92 -14.60 26.72
N LEU A 605 20.49 -15.58 25.91
CA LEU A 605 19.10 -16.05 25.91
C LEU A 605 18.71 -16.73 27.24
N LEU A 606 19.66 -17.29 27.99
CA LEU A 606 19.39 -17.91 29.29
C LEU A 606 19.00 -16.90 30.37
N THR A 607 19.32 -15.63 30.19
CA THR A 607 18.85 -14.54 31.06
C THR A 607 17.34 -14.28 30.93
N ILE A 608 16.68 -14.92 29.96
CA ILE A 608 15.25 -14.74 29.61
C ILE A 608 14.51 -16.05 29.94
N PRO A 609 13.25 -15.98 30.42
CA PRO A 609 12.46 -17.17 30.77
C PRO A 609 11.94 -17.93 29.53
N ALA A 610 12.84 -18.40 28.65
CA ALA A 610 12.53 -19.25 27.49
C ALA A 610 13.45 -20.48 27.41
N PRO A 611 13.50 -21.33 28.46
CA PRO A 611 14.48 -22.43 28.55
C PRO A 611 14.28 -23.51 27.48
N GLU A 612 13.04 -23.75 27.02
CA GLU A 612 12.77 -24.71 25.94
C GLU A 612 13.42 -24.32 24.61
N LEU A 613 13.42 -23.02 24.30
CA LEU A 613 13.98 -22.50 23.06
C LEU A 613 15.50 -22.62 23.09
N ALA A 614 16.13 -22.22 24.19
CA ALA A 614 17.57 -22.36 24.38
C ALA A 614 18.01 -23.82 24.26
N LEU A 615 17.28 -24.76 24.88
CA LEU A 615 17.58 -26.19 24.76
C LEU A 615 17.51 -26.69 23.31
N ARG A 616 16.49 -26.28 22.55
CA ARG A 616 16.38 -26.64 21.12
C ARG A 616 17.56 -26.07 20.31
N LEU A 617 17.97 -24.83 20.58
CA LEU A 617 19.11 -24.20 19.91
C LEU A 617 20.43 -24.91 20.24
N TYR A 618 20.67 -25.26 21.51
CA TYR A 618 21.85 -26.03 21.90
C TYR A 618 21.92 -27.39 21.19
N LEU A 619 20.79 -28.10 21.10
CA LEU A 619 20.74 -29.39 20.39
C LEU A 619 21.00 -29.24 18.89
N GLN A 620 20.48 -28.18 18.25
CA GLN A 620 20.74 -27.90 16.83
C GLN A 620 22.19 -27.49 16.57
N CYS A 621 22.79 -26.68 17.46
CA CYS A 621 24.22 -26.37 17.40
C CYS A 621 25.08 -27.64 17.58
N ALA A 622 24.65 -28.57 18.42
CA ALA A 622 25.35 -29.84 18.61
C ALA A 622 25.22 -30.79 17.40
N GLU A 623 24.06 -30.81 16.71
CA GLU A 623 23.88 -31.54 15.45
C GLU A 623 24.79 -30.95 14.35
N ALA A 624 24.87 -29.62 14.25
CA ALA A 624 25.78 -28.96 13.32
C ALA A 624 27.26 -29.21 13.67
N ALA A 625 27.63 -29.18 14.96
CA ALA A 625 28.99 -29.50 15.39
C ALA A 625 29.35 -30.96 15.05
N ASN A 626 28.39 -31.87 15.13
CA ASN A 626 28.53 -33.25 14.71
C ASN A 626 28.78 -33.37 13.20
N ASP A 627 28.12 -32.59 12.34
CA ASP A 627 28.42 -32.61 10.90
C ASP A 627 29.82 -32.06 10.55
N THR A 628 30.46 -31.36 11.49
CA THR A 628 31.82 -30.80 11.35
C THR A 628 32.91 -31.60 12.06
N ASP A 629 32.59 -32.77 12.62
CA ASP A 629 33.51 -33.65 13.36
C ASP A 629 34.16 -33.00 14.61
N LEU A 630 33.53 -31.99 15.22
CA LEU A 630 34.04 -31.30 16.41
C LEU A 630 33.47 -31.88 17.72
N GLU A 631 34.06 -32.98 18.18
CA GLU A 631 33.58 -33.71 19.38
C GLU A 631 33.51 -32.86 20.67
N PRO A 632 34.55 -32.09 21.07
CA PRO A 632 34.52 -31.36 22.34
C PRO A 632 33.43 -30.29 22.37
N VAL A 633 33.23 -29.60 21.25
CA VAL A 633 32.22 -28.53 21.11
C VAL A 633 30.81 -29.13 21.19
N ALA A 634 30.59 -30.26 20.51
CA ALA A 634 29.32 -30.97 20.58
C ALA A 634 29.02 -31.47 22.02
N TYR A 635 30.04 -31.97 22.73
CA TYR A 635 29.89 -32.45 24.10
C TYR A 635 29.57 -31.32 25.09
N ASP A 636 30.21 -30.16 24.93
CA ASP A 636 29.94 -28.98 25.74
C ASP A 636 28.49 -28.50 25.55
N PHE A 637 28.00 -28.39 24.31
CA PHE A 637 26.61 -28.03 24.03
C PHE A 637 25.60 -29.02 24.62
N PHE A 638 25.88 -30.32 24.57
CA PHE A 638 25.05 -31.33 25.23
C PHE A 638 25.05 -31.20 26.75
N THR A 639 26.21 -30.90 27.34
CA THR A 639 26.32 -30.70 28.78
C THR A 639 25.51 -29.48 29.22
N GLN A 640 25.58 -28.38 28.47
CA GLN A 640 24.73 -27.20 28.72
C GLN A 640 23.24 -27.51 28.56
N ALA A 641 22.85 -28.28 27.54
CA ALA A 641 21.47 -28.72 27.36
C ALA A 641 20.95 -29.57 28.54
N TYR A 642 21.80 -30.42 29.12
CA TYR A 642 21.46 -31.20 30.32
C TYR A 642 21.32 -30.32 31.57
N ILE A 643 22.20 -29.33 31.75
CA ILE A 643 22.10 -28.38 32.88
C ILE A 643 20.76 -27.64 32.81
N LEU A 644 20.38 -27.14 31.63
CA LEU A 644 19.08 -26.45 31.45
C LEU A 644 17.88 -27.35 31.71
N TYR A 645 17.98 -28.62 31.32
CA TYR A 645 16.95 -29.60 31.62
C TYR A 645 16.78 -29.82 33.13
N GLU A 646 17.88 -29.80 33.91
CA GLU A 646 17.84 -30.01 35.35
C GLU A 646 17.39 -28.77 36.14
N GLU A 647 17.88 -27.59 35.76
CA GLU A 647 17.73 -26.37 36.56
C GLU A 647 16.49 -25.55 36.20
N GLU A 648 16.14 -25.45 34.91
CA GLU A 648 15.15 -24.47 34.43
C GLU A 648 13.81 -25.10 33.97
N ILE A 649 13.83 -26.32 33.42
CA ILE A 649 12.60 -26.96 32.90
C ILE A 649 11.86 -27.71 34.00
N SER A 650 10.87 -27.06 34.61
CA SER A 650 10.03 -27.64 35.67
C SER A 650 8.72 -28.28 35.20
N ASP A 651 8.18 -27.87 34.04
CA ASP A 651 6.91 -28.39 33.54
C ASP A 651 7.04 -29.84 33.05
N SER A 652 6.11 -30.71 33.49
CA SER A 652 6.15 -32.13 33.19
C SER A 652 6.00 -32.45 31.70
N LYS A 653 5.25 -31.65 30.92
CA LYS A 653 5.11 -31.90 29.47
C LYS A 653 6.33 -31.37 28.70
N ALA A 654 6.85 -30.22 29.11
CA ALA A 654 8.08 -29.65 28.59
C ALA A 654 9.28 -30.58 28.82
N GLN A 655 9.43 -31.14 30.03
CA GLN A 655 10.48 -32.13 30.34
C GLN A 655 10.41 -33.35 29.44
N VAL A 656 9.22 -33.91 29.23
CA VAL A 656 9.03 -35.06 28.34
C VAL A 656 9.45 -34.70 26.91
N THR A 657 9.02 -33.54 26.40
CA THR A 657 9.36 -33.09 25.05
C THR A 657 10.86 -32.85 24.89
N ALA A 658 11.47 -32.14 25.84
CA ALA A 658 12.92 -31.87 25.86
C ALA A 658 13.73 -33.17 25.89
N LEU A 659 13.34 -34.14 26.73
CA LEU A 659 14.03 -35.41 26.82
C LEU A 659 13.91 -36.22 25.52
N HIS A 660 12.73 -36.25 24.88
CA HIS A 660 12.59 -36.89 23.57
C HIS A 660 13.46 -36.23 22.50
N LEU A 661 13.60 -34.91 22.52
CA LEU A 661 14.50 -34.18 21.62
C LEU A 661 15.98 -34.50 21.89
N ILE A 662 16.39 -34.57 23.16
CA ILE A 662 17.75 -34.99 23.55
C ILE A 662 18.04 -36.40 23.04
N ILE A 663 17.12 -37.36 23.28
CA ILE A 663 17.26 -38.75 22.82
C ILE A 663 17.34 -38.81 21.29
N GLY A 664 16.45 -38.09 20.59
CA GLY A 664 16.44 -38.06 19.13
C GLY A 664 17.71 -37.46 18.53
N THR A 665 18.24 -36.40 19.14
CA THR A 665 19.49 -35.75 18.70
C THR A 665 20.69 -36.67 18.96
N LEU A 666 20.78 -37.24 20.17
CA LEU A 666 21.85 -38.18 20.53
C LEU A 666 21.86 -39.43 19.63
N GLN A 667 20.70 -39.88 19.14
CA GLN A 667 20.62 -40.99 18.19
C GLN A 667 21.26 -40.66 16.84
N ARG A 668 21.18 -39.40 16.37
CA ARG A 668 21.73 -38.97 15.07
C ARG A 668 23.23 -38.68 15.11
N MET A 669 23.79 -38.49 16.30
CA MET A 669 25.19 -38.14 16.46
C MET A 669 26.11 -39.34 16.34
N HIS A 670 27.18 -39.16 15.57
CA HIS A 670 28.20 -40.17 15.28
C HIS A 670 29.61 -39.74 15.70
N VAL A 671 29.81 -38.46 16.05
CA VAL A 671 31.11 -37.87 16.40
C VAL A 671 31.61 -38.25 17.79
N PHE A 672 30.73 -38.66 18.71
CA PHE A 672 31.14 -39.00 20.07
C PHE A 672 31.91 -40.32 20.14
N GLY A 673 33.04 -40.31 20.87
CA GLY A 673 33.72 -41.51 21.31
C GLY A 673 32.86 -42.36 22.26
N VAL A 674 33.23 -43.63 22.41
CA VAL A 674 32.47 -44.63 23.20
C VAL A 674 32.23 -44.17 24.63
N GLU A 675 33.22 -43.58 25.29
CA GLU A 675 33.13 -43.12 26.69
C GLU A 675 32.18 -41.93 26.85
N ASN A 676 32.37 -40.88 26.04
CA ASN A 676 31.53 -39.68 26.07
C ASN A 676 30.08 -40.04 25.74
N ARG A 677 29.86 -40.90 24.74
CA ARG A 677 28.52 -41.36 24.39
C ARG A 677 27.86 -42.19 25.48
N ASP A 678 28.61 -43.07 26.16
CA ASP A 678 28.07 -43.89 27.26
C ASP A 678 27.64 -43.01 28.44
N THR A 679 28.44 -42.00 28.80
CA THR A 679 28.08 -41.06 29.88
C THR A 679 26.81 -40.28 29.58
N LEU A 680 26.66 -39.72 28.36
CA LEU A 680 25.46 -38.99 27.94
C LEU A 680 24.23 -39.91 27.90
N THR A 681 24.39 -41.13 27.38
CA THR A 681 23.31 -42.13 27.31
C THR A 681 22.86 -42.57 28.70
N HIS A 682 23.80 -42.78 29.62
CA HIS A 682 23.49 -43.10 31.01
C HIS A 682 22.73 -41.95 31.71
N LYS A 683 23.14 -40.69 31.48
CA LYS A 683 22.43 -39.51 31.97
C LYS A 683 21.01 -39.43 31.41
N ALA A 684 20.82 -39.54 30.09
CA ALA A 684 19.50 -39.58 29.44
C ALA A 684 18.60 -40.67 30.02
N THR A 685 19.14 -41.88 30.19
CA THR A 685 18.44 -43.02 30.78
C THR A 685 18.08 -42.75 32.25
N GLY A 686 18.97 -42.10 33.00
CA GLY A 686 18.70 -41.62 34.36
C GLY A 686 17.52 -40.66 34.41
N TYR A 687 17.46 -39.66 33.52
CA TYR A 687 16.35 -38.69 33.46
C TYR A 687 15.04 -39.32 33.02
N SER A 688 15.07 -40.24 32.05
CA SER A 688 13.86 -40.98 31.63
C SER A 688 13.19 -41.70 32.80
N ALA A 689 13.98 -42.16 33.77
CA ALA A 689 13.50 -42.81 34.97
C ALA A 689 13.05 -41.86 36.09
N LYS A 690 13.36 -40.57 36.01
CA LYS A 690 12.96 -39.56 37.01
C LYS A 690 11.65 -38.84 36.65
N LEU A 691 11.07 -39.09 35.48
CA LEU A 691 9.79 -38.51 35.06
C LEU A 691 8.64 -38.89 36.02
N LEU A 692 7.76 -37.93 36.29
CA LEU A 692 6.67 -38.07 37.26
C LEU A 692 5.56 -39.01 36.78
N LYS A 693 5.14 -38.87 35.53
CA LYS A 693 4.03 -39.64 34.95
C LYS A 693 4.52 -40.99 34.44
N LYS A 694 3.91 -42.08 34.93
CA LYS A 694 4.28 -43.46 34.55
C LYS A 694 4.17 -43.76 33.05
N PRO A 695 3.13 -43.30 32.32
CA PRO A 695 3.07 -43.48 30.87
C PRO A 695 4.24 -42.82 30.15
N ASP A 696 4.54 -41.56 30.47
CA ASP A 696 5.61 -40.80 29.82
C ASP A 696 6.99 -41.34 30.21
N GLN A 697 7.15 -41.79 31.45
CA GLN A 697 8.33 -42.52 31.93
C GLN A 697 8.56 -43.80 31.12
N CYS A 698 7.51 -44.57 30.87
CA CYS A 698 7.58 -45.79 30.06
C CYS A 698 8.04 -45.48 28.62
N ARG A 699 7.46 -44.44 28.01
CA ARG A 699 7.78 -43.98 26.65
C ARG A 699 9.21 -43.52 26.49
N ALA A 700 9.69 -42.71 27.42
CA ALA A 700 11.08 -42.26 27.42
C ALA A 700 12.06 -43.43 27.62
N VAL A 701 11.76 -44.38 28.52
CA VAL A 701 12.67 -45.50 28.84
C VAL A 701 12.82 -46.48 27.67
N TYR A 702 11.75 -46.85 26.97
CA TYR A 702 11.92 -47.66 25.76
C TYR A 702 12.51 -46.83 24.61
N GLY A 703 12.31 -45.50 24.58
CA GLY A 703 12.99 -44.59 23.66
C GLY A 703 14.51 -44.65 23.80
N CYS A 704 15.00 -44.65 25.04
CA CYS A 704 16.43 -44.84 25.36
C CYS A 704 16.98 -46.18 24.87
N ALA A 705 16.15 -47.21 24.65
CA ALA A 705 16.62 -48.49 24.12
C ALA A 705 17.21 -48.34 22.70
N HIS A 706 16.74 -47.36 21.92
CA HIS A 706 17.30 -47.05 20.60
C HIS A 706 18.69 -46.39 20.66
N LEU A 707 19.09 -45.82 21.79
CA LEU A 707 20.43 -45.23 21.94
C LEU A 707 21.54 -46.29 21.98
N PHE A 708 21.22 -47.47 22.50
CA PHE A 708 22.10 -48.64 22.61
C PHE A 708 22.07 -49.54 21.35
N TRP A 709 21.39 -49.09 20.29
CA TRP A 709 21.24 -49.87 19.07
C TRP A 709 21.08 -48.95 17.85
N VAL A 710 22.22 -48.58 17.25
CA VAL A 710 22.29 -47.76 16.03
C VAL A 710 22.75 -48.65 14.88
N ASP A 711 22.04 -48.59 13.74
CA ASP A 711 22.25 -49.52 12.62
C ASP A 711 23.63 -49.35 11.94
N ASP A 712 24.17 -48.12 11.92
CA ASP A 712 25.38 -47.74 11.16
C ASP A 712 26.71 -47.96 11.89
N GLN A 713 26.73 -48.22 13.20
CA GLN A 713 27.97 -48.43 13.97
C GLN A 713 27.95 -49.76 14.74
N ASP A 714 28.73 -50.74 14.27
CA ASP A 714 28.80 -52.09 14.88
C ASP A 714 29.35 -52.08 16.31
N ASN A 715 30.18 -51.09 16.68
CA ASN A 715 30.72 -50.94 18.03
C ASN A 715 29.67 -50.51 19.08
N LEU A 716 28.43 -50.25 18.66
CA LEU A 716 27.37 -49.66 19.48
C LEU A 716 26.11 -50.52 19.60
N LYS A 717 26.17 -51.78 19.17
CA LYS A 717 25.05 -52.73 19.24
C LYS A 717 25.11 -53.54 20.53
N ASP A 718 24.60 -52.97 21.61
CA ASP A 718 24.68 -53.59 22.94
C ASP A 718 23.32 -54.21 23.34
N GLY A 719 23.07 -55.43 22.86
CA GLY A 719 21.76 -56.08 22.93
C GLY A 719 21.27 -56.38 24.36
N GLU A 720 22.20 -56.55 25.32
CA GLU A 720 21.88 -56.74 26.72
C GLU A 720 21.28 -55.47 27.36
N ARG A 721 21.88 -54.31 27.08
CA ARG A 721 21.39 -53.01 27.59
C ARG A 721 20.02 -52.65 27.01
N VAL A 722 19.78 -52.96 25.73
CA VAL A 722 18.46 -52.84 25.08
C VAL A 722 17.42 -53.66 25.85
N LEU A 723 17.73 -54.91 26.18
CA LEU A 723 16.82 -55.79 26.92
C LEU A 723 16.56 -55.28 28.35
N ILE A 724 17.58 -54.71 29.02
CA ILE A 724 17.42 -54.09 30.34
C ILE A 724 16.45 -52.90 30.26
N CYS A 725 16.59 -52.02 29.26
CA CYS A 725 15.67 -50.90 29.06
C CYS A 725 14.24 -51.36 28.78
N LEU A 726 14.07 -52.36 27.91
CA LEU A 726 12.75 -52.90 27.59
C LEU A 726 12.09 -53.62 28.78
N LYS A 727 12.85 -54.39 29.57
CA LYS A 727 12.36 -55.00 30.82
C LYS A 727 11.99 -53.93 31.85
N ARG A 728 12.75 -52.84 31.93
CA ARG A 728 12.44 -51.69 32.80
C ARG A 728 11.17 -50.98 32.36
N ALA A 729 10.99 -50.74 31.05
CA ALA A 729 9.78 -50.17 30.49
C ALA A 729 8.55 -51.04 30.80
N LEU A 730 8.67 -52.36 30.67
CA LEU A 730 7.62 -53.32 31.01
C LEU A 730 7.24 -53.28 32.50
N ARG A 731 8.21 -53.19 33.41
CA ARG A 731 7.96 -53.01 34.85
C ARG A 731 7.20 -51.71 35.15
N ILE A 732 7.53 -50.63 34.46
CA ILE A 732 6.85 -49.33 34.61
C ILE A 732 5.42 -49.40 34.05
N ALA A 733 5.21 -50.05 32.91
CA ALA A 733 3.89 -50.27 32.33
C ALA A 733 2.99 -51.09 33.27
N ASN A 734 3.53 -52.17 33.87
CA ASN A 734 2.80 -52.97 34.88
C ASN A 734 2.44 -52.13 36.12
N ALA A 735 3.35 -51.29 36.60
CA ALA A 735 3.06 -50.39 37.72
C ALA A 735 1.97 -49.35 37.36
N ALA A 736 1.97 -48.84 36.12
CA ALA A 736 0.93 -47.93 35.63
C ALA A 736 -0.44 -48.62 35.56
N GLN A 737 -0.47 -49.86 35.07
CA GLN A 737 -1.68 -50.68 34.98
C GLN A 737 -2.27 -50.96 36.37
N GLN A 738 -1.42 -51.35 37.34
CA GLN A 738 -1.83 -51.58 38.73
C GLN A 738 -2.41 -50.33 39.40
N LEU A 739 -1.81 -49.15 39.15
CA LEU A 739 -2.33 -47.87 39.64
C LEU A 739 -3.69 -47.53 39.01
N SER A 740 -3.89 -47.80 37.72
CA SER A 740 -5.16 -47.58 37.03
C SER A 740 -6.26 -48.49 37.55
N ASN A 741 -5.94 -49.77 37.75
CA ASN A 741 -6.88 -50.77 38.30
C ASN A 741 -7.30 -50.42 39.74
N ALA A 742 -6.39 -49.83 40.52
CA ALA A 742 -6.69 -49.34 41.88
C ALA A 742 -7.57 -48.09 41.91
N ALA A 743 -7.49 -47.23 40.87
CA ALA A 743 -8.22 -45.95 40.81
C ALA A 743 -9.67 -46.05 40.30
N ARG A 744 -10.21 -47.27 40.08
CA ARG A 744 -11.62 -47.57 39.71
C ARG A 744 -12.29 -46.49 38.85
N GLY A 745 -11.85 -46.34 37.59
CA GLY A 745 -12.54 -45.46 36.65
C GLY A 745 -11.80 -45.10 35.34
N SER A 746 -10.57 -45.57 35.13
CA SER A 746 -9.85 -45.35 33.87
C SER A 746 -9.34 -46.68 33.33
N THR A 747 -9.70 -46.99 32.08
CA THR A 747 -9.09 -48.05 31.28
C THR A 747 -7.58 -47.88 31.37
N GLY A 748 -6.90 -48.87 31.96
CA GLY A 748 -5.45 -48.83 32.09
C GLY A 748 -4.78 -48.76 30.70
N PRO A 749 -3.53 -48.28 30.61
CA PRO A 749 -2.89 -47.99 29.34
C PRO A 749 -2.40 -49.28 28.64
N VAL A 750 -3.34 -50.11 28.17
CA VAL A 750 -3.07 -51.29 27.33
C VAL A 750 -2.29 -50.90 26.08
N THR A 751 -2.54 -49.70 25.58
CA THR A 751 -1.80 -49.06 24.48
C THR A 751 -0.28 -49.04 24.71
N LEU A 752 0.21 -48.85 25.94
CA LEU A 752 1.65 -48.87 26.23
C LEU A 752 2.25 -50.27 26.07
N PHE A 753 1.54 -51.33 26.42
CA PHE A 753 2.04 -52.69 26.22
C PHE A 753 2.12 -53.04 24.73
N ILE A 754 1.16 -52.56 23.92
CA ILE A 754 1.20 -52.72 22.46
C ILE A 754 2.35 -51.90 21.85
N GLU A 755 2.59 -50.67 22.34
CA GLU A 755 3.76 -49.87 21.94
C GLU A 755 5.08 -50.59 22.28
N ILE A 756 5.21 -51.15 23.48
CA ILE A 756 6.37 -51.96 23.88
C ILE A 756 6.52 -53.19 22.97
N LEU A 757 5.43 -53.91 22.69
CA LEU A 757 5.46 -55.07 21.79
C LEU A 757 5.99 -54.69 20.41
N ASN A 758 5.55 -53.57 19.86
CA ASN A 758 6.07 -53.06 18.59
C ASN A 758 7.57 -52.73 18.65
N LYS A 759 8.08 -52.25 19.79
CA LYS A 759 9.54 -52.08 19.98
C LYS A 759 10.29 -53.40 20.09
N TYR A 760 9.74 -54.39 20.78
CA TYR A 760 10.31 -55.75 20.80
C TYR A 760 10.38 -56.34 19.39
N LEU A 761 9.31 -56.17 18.59
CA LEU A 761 9.28 -56.62 17.19
C LEU A 761 10.31 -55.89 16.33
N TYR A 762 10.49 -54.57 16.52
CA TYR A 762 11.52 -53.80 15.80
C TYR A 762 12.94 -54.36 16.05
N PHE A 763 13.32 -54.57 17.31
CA PHE A 763 14.64 -55.10 17.64
C PHE A 763 14.79 -56.59 17.27
N TYR A 764 13.68 -57.33 17.25
CA TYR A 764 13.64 -58.71 16.75
C TYR A 764 13.91 -58.76 15.24
N GLU A 765 13.33 -57.85 14.46
CA GLU A 765 13.58 -57.70 13.02
C GLU A 765 15.06 -57.34 12.74
N LYS A 766 15.66 -56.53 13.61
CA LYS A 766 17.09 -56.12 13.53
C LYS A 766 18.08 -57.17 14.04
N VAL A 767 17.66 -58.41 14.29
CA VAL A 767 18.53 -59.56 14.63
C VAL A 767 19.24 -59.40 15.99
N ASN A 768 18.61 -58.77 16.98
CA ASN A 768 19.16 -58.78 18.33
C ASN A 768 19.05 -60.19 18.95
N GLN A 769 20.19 -60.84 19.20
CA GLN A 769 20.26 -62.22 19.70
C GLN A 769 19.65 -62.39 21.10
N HIS A 770 19.54 -61.31 21.89
CA HIS A 770 19.02 -61.35 23.26
C HIS A 770 17.50 -61.25 23.36
N ILE A 771 16.80 -60.95 22.25
CA ILE A 771 15.34 -60.90 22.23
C ILE A 771 14.81 -62.26 21.80
N THR A 772 14.40 -63.05 22.79
CA THR A 772 13.84 -64.39 22.59
C THR A 772 12.39 -64.32 22.11
N VAL A 773 12.01 -65.28 21.27
CA VAL A 773 10.63 -65.50 20.80
C VAL A 773 9.66 -65.67 21.98
N ASP A 774 10.10 -66.34 23.05
CA ASP A 774 9.31 -66.54 24.26
C ASP A 774 8.90 -65.22 24.93
N ALA A 775 9.78 -64.22 24.94
CA ALA A 775 9.50 -62.91 25.53
C ALA A 775 8.42 -62.15 24.72
N VAL A 776 8.41 -62.31 23.40
CA VAL A 776 7.41 -61.72 22.51
C VAL A 776 6.06 -62.43 22.70
N ASN A 777 6.05 -63.77 22.74
CA ASN A 777 4.84 -64.56 22.96
C ASN A 777 4.21 -64.28 24.34
N SER A 778 5.02 -64.26 25.41
CA SER A 778 4.55 -63.91 26.75
C SER A 778 3.97 -62.50 26.83
N LEU A 779 4.48 -61.54 26.06
CA LEU A 779 3.94 -60.19 26.00
C LEU A 779 2.61 -60.13 25.24
N ILE A 780 2.46 -60.89 24.15
CA ILE A 780 1.19 -61.02 23.42
C ILE A 780 0.12 -61.65 24.31
N GLU A 781 0.46 -62.71 25.05
CA GLU A 781 -0.44 -63.36 26.01
C GLU A 781 -0.86 -62.42 27.14
N LEU A 782 0.08 -61.62 27.66
CA LEU A 782 -0.20 -60.60 28.68
C LEU A 782 -1.16 -59.52 28.15
N ILE A 783 -0.93 -59.00 26.94
CA ILE A 783 -1.82 -57.99 26.32
C ILE A 783 -3.22 -58.56 26.12
N THR A 784 -3.32 -59.80 25.63
CA THR A 784 -4.61 -60.46 25.36
C THR A 784 -5.39 -60.68 26.66
N THR A 785 -4.69 -61.07 27.73
CA THR A 785 -5.29 -61.30 29.05
C THR A 785 -5.79 -60.00 29.67
N GLU A 786 -5.02 -58.91 29.58
CA GLU A 786 -5.41 -57.60 30.12
C GLU A 786 -6.56 -56.97 29.33
N MET A 787 -6.65 -57.20 28.01
CA MET A 787 -7.82 -56.78 27.21
C MET A 787 -9.09 -57.52 27.62
N GLN A 788 -9.02 -58.84 27.79
CA GLN A 788 -10.16 -59.65 28.25
C GLN A 788 -10.63 -59.27 29.67
N GLN A 789 -9.70 -58.86 30.54
CA GLN A 789 -10.04 -58.37 31.87
C GLN A 789 -10.75 -57.01 31.83
N ASN A 790 -10.33 -56.09 30.95
CA ASN A 790 -10.98 -54.79 30.78
C ASN A 790 -12.41 -54.91 30.22
N ASP A 791 -12.65 -55.84 29.29
CA ASP A 791 -14.00 -56.12 28.73
C ASP A 791 -15.01 -56.58 29.80
N SER A 792 -14.52 -57.22 30.86
CA SER A 792 -15.37 -57.69 31.97
C SER A 792 -15.77 -56.58 32.96
N SER A 793 -15.06 -55.45 32.95
CA SER A 793 -15.24 -54.32 33.88
C SER A 793 -15.99 -53.14 33.27
N SER A 794 -17.28 -53.31 32.94
CA SER A 794 -18.34 -52.30 32.68
C SER A 794 -17.95 -50.84 32.32
N SER A 795 -16.93 -50.64 31.49
CA SER A 795 -16.50 -49.37 30.91
C SER A 795 -16.19 -49.67 29.44
N ALA A 796 -16.66 -48.81 28.54
CA ALA A 796 -16.65 -49.09 27.09
C ALA A 796 -15.25 -49.52 26.62
N PRO A 797 -15.12 -50.58 25.79
CA PRO A 797 -13.84 -51.00 25.25
C PRO A 797 -13.23 -49.84 24.47
N ASP A 798 -11.93 -49.57 24.66
CA ASP A 798 -11.22 -48.53 23.91
C ASP A 798 -11.01 -49.03 22.46
N PRO A 799 -11.83 -48.60 21.48
CA PRO A 799 -11.81 -49.18 20.14
C PRO A 799 -10.48 -48.92 19.42
N ALA A 800 -9.74 -47.90 19.87
CA ALA A 800 -8.44 -47.54 19.34
C ALA A 800 -7.36 -48.57 19.72
N ALA A 801 -7.40 -49.11 20.94
CA ALA A 801 -6.43 -50.10 21.39
C ALA A 801 -6.61 -51.45 20.69
N GLU A 802 -7.87 -51.88 20.49
CA GLU A 802 -8.22 -53.08 19.71
C GLU A 802 -7.78 -52.97 18.25
N ALA A 803 -8.08 -51.84 17.61
CA ALA A 803 -7.65 -51.59 16.24
C ALA A 803 -6.11 -51.57 16.11
N PHE A 804 -5.39 -51.03 17.11
CA PHE A 804 -3.94 -50.98 17.12
C PHE A 804 -3.30 -52.36 17.32
N LEU A 805 -3.86 -53.19 18.20
CA LEU A 805 -3.44 -54.59 18.34
C LEU A 805 -3.73 -55.38 17.06
N ALA A 806 -4.93 -55.25 16.48
CA ALA A 806 -5.30 -55.92 15.24
C ALA A 806 -4.36 -55.52 14.08
N GLY A 807 -3.98 -54.24 13.99
CA GLY A 807 -2.97 -53.76 13.05
C GLY A 807 -1.59 -54.40 13.28
N THR A 808 -1.16 -54.48 14.53
CA THR A 808 0.12 -55.11 14.93
C THR A 808 0.12 -56.61 14.60
N LEU A 809 -0.97 -57.33 14.87
CA LEU A 809 -1.12 -58.75 14.54
C LEU A 809 -1.16 -58.98 13.02
N ARG A 810 -1.82 -58.11 12.25
CA ARG A 810 -1.76 -58.13 10.78
C ARG A 810 -0.34 -57.91 10.27
N TYR A 811 0.44 -57.01 10.87
CA TYR A 811 1.84 -56.81 10.51
C TYR A 811 2.67 -58.08 10.74
N ILE A 812 2.48 -58.74 11.88
CA ILE A 812 3.14 -60.03 12.17
C ILE A 812 2.75 -61.09 11.12
N GLN A 813 1.45 -61.19 10.77
CA GLN A 813 0.97 -62.11 9.73
C GLN A 813 1.54 -61.78 8.34
N PHE A 814 1.63 -60.50 7.98
CA PHE A 814 2.23 -60.05 6.74
C PHE A 814 3.72 -60.42 6.66
N GLN A 815 4.48 -60.21 7.74
CA GLN A 815 5.89 -60.59 7.80
C GLN A 815 6.10 -62.11 7.73
N LYS A 816 5.17 -62.92 8.27
CA LYS A 816 5.15 -64.38 8.07
C LYS A 816 4.95 -64.79 6.60
N GLN A 817 4.13 -64.04 5.85
CA GLN A 817 3.81 -64.33 4.46
C GLN A 817 4.90 -63.88 3.47
N LYS A 818 5.71 -62.89 3.83
CA LYS A 818 6.71 -62.26 2.95
C LYS A 818 7.86 -63.19 2.53
N GLY A 819 8.10 -64.28 3.26
CA GLY A 819 9.17 -65.26 2.98
C GLY A 819 10.59 -64.72 3.21
N GLY A 820 11.58 -65.61 3.33
CA GLY A 820 12.99 -65.29 3.62
C GLY A 820 13.41 -65.51 5.09
N THR A 821 14.66 -65.17 5.44
CA THR A 821 15.24 -65.37 6.79
C THR A 821 14.48 -64.64 7.90
N ILE A 822 13.81 -63.53 7.57
CA ILE A 822 12.94 -62.79 8.47
C ILE A 822 11.59 -63.51 8.62
N GLY A 823 11.00 -64.01 7.53
CA GLY A 823 9.74 -64.78 7.56
C GLY A 823 9.84 -66.07 8.38
N GLU A 824 10.96 -66.80 8.27
CA GLU A 824 11.24 -68.02 9.06
C GLU A 824 11.34 -67.74 10.57
N ARG A 825 11.87 -66.58 10.95
CA ARG A 825 11.94 -66.15 12.36
C ARG A 825 10.57 -65.77 12.90
N TYR A 826 9.77 -65.04 12.13
CA TYR A 826 8.41 -64.67 12.51
C TYR A 826 7.46 -65.88 12.57
N GLN A 827 7.74 -66.99 11.87
CA GLN A 827 6.98 -68.24 12.01
C GLN A 827 7.03 -68.81 13.44
N ALA A 828 8.10 -68.57 14.19
CA ALA A 828 8.24 -69.03 15.57
C ALA A 828 7.36 -68.24 16.57
N ILE A 829 6.86 -67.06 16.19
CA ILE A 829 5.97 -66.24 17.03
C ILE A 829 4.55 -66.82 16.95
N SER A 830 4.00 -67.26 18.07
CA SER A 830 2.62 -67.76 18.15
C SER A 830 1.66 -66.57 18.12
N THR A 831 1.04 -66.31 16.97
CA THR A 831 -0.18 -65.50 16.93
C THR A 831 -1.26 -66.36 17.57
N VAL A 832 -1.84 -65.88 18.68
CA VAL A 832 -2.92 -66.54 19.43
C VAL A 832 -3.90 -67.17 18.45
N LYS A 833 -4.17 -68.47 18.64
CA LYS A 833 -5.13 -69.26 17.84
C LYS A 833 -6.48 -68.54 17.87
N GLU A 834 -7.10 -68.41 16.69
CA GLU A 834 -8.52 -68.07 16.56
C GLU A 834 -9.41 -68.90 17.49
#